data_AF-A0A8J2I9A1-F1
#
_entry.id   AF-A0A8J2I9A1-F1
#
_cell.length_a   1.000
_cell.length_b   1.000
_cell.length_c   1.000
_cell.angle_alpha   90.00
_cell.angle_beta   90.00
_cell.angle_gamma   90.00
#
_symmetry.space_group_name_H-M   'P 1'
#
loop_
_entity.id
_entity.type
_entity.pdbx_description
1 polymer ?
#
loop_
_entity_poly.entity_id
_entity_poly.type
_entity_poly.pdbx_seq_one_letter_code
_entity_poly.pdbx_strand_id
1 'polypeptide(L)'
;MAVANPKVHKSQYHHYIPRFLLRRFSCPSSTVLNHDKRRNRKRRVDDVVTAVDLNLDFPEFVGLPVGRIFGQVDMYKDDSKFAMEEQGRMETKLSLIEGQASRIITKVADAHKAGKNEVTLSRHDKDLLRKYIFVMKYRSPIFYERFNHQRAEDYNSDDRTSFLEYMREHSFERPLDVWFDNLLKIIDKPMDPAGDWTTELSNDIYPGDAEWLYKNIRSMWLSFATPLDADEEFILTSNAFAIHEGPVDYFTDPFTGKQTTTACTEFHVISVVSPRLVMILRHVLLPEPLEDQRDEIRNHKRWMLAAHMQAHNQPGNATSLLQDLPIAKALNSYTVIQDGRLELAEGADTVPKAADKFQFTFFRLESRHVQTINLVMLDQAHNSSHIVFKSRFALRAALDFYLDFPTQTKRAYSIKTITERTEDPMLLLLRKLETVAHSLGSSVRAKYYIDPLIETSKAPPSYDAPPSYDAPPFDEVVAQVWRTAKLDFLPNIPAGSISALPMTVMVQTSIELKLNIMTIHALGQICIDDNQHCFPALVFQAVQKAATKSPNEHTRRFFNTNLLTWKYCWDALVERALQFPGADVNQSVEALRNDFNQLSISPNPDALLTVLSAMSQEALRSSKEALVEQPSSSNHVEAAPGWSRRGLRQAFDDIGRDAQHNEATSTIPSSPDMDLFTSEDRARRNNDVKVTPERPGQGWREVFDNVVRKIQSNEDVLRVFLTALFIVTFMCFWLAVLAWRLIGLAWFLVQ
;
A
#
# COMPACT_ATOMS: atom_id res chain seq x y z
N MET A 1 -66.06 -1.67 -4.93
CA MET A 1 -64.66 -2.15 -4.78
C MET A 1 -63.98 -1.25 -3.76
N ALA A 2 -63.43 -1.81 -2.68
CA ALA A 2 -62.67 -1.02 -1.71
C ALA A 2 -61.24 -0.85 -2.23
N VAL A 3 -60.81 0.39 -2.46
CA VAL A 3 -59.42 0.69 -2.86
C VAL A 3 -58.52 0.37 -1.68
N ALA A 4 -57.60 -0.58 -1.85
CA ALA A 4 -56.60 -0.88 -0.84
C ALA A 4 -55.70 0.34 -0.65
N ASN A 5 -55.77 0.94 0.55
CA ASN A 5 -54.96 2.11 0.88
C ASN A 5 -53.47 1.71 0.82
N PRO A 6 -52.62 2.33 -0.02
CA PRO A 6 -51.23 1.93 -0.13
C PRO A 6 -50.56 2.04 1.23
N LYS A 7 -49.89 0.98 1.68
CA LYS A 7 -49.16 0.98 2.95
C LYS A 7 -47.95 1.92 2.81
N VAL A 8 -48.13 3.19 3.19
CA VAL A 8 -47.03 4.16 3.22
C VAL A 8 -45.93 3.61 4.13
N HIS A 9 -44.77 3.28 3.56
CA HIS A 9 -43.63 2.85 4.37
C HIS A 9 -43.23 4.01 5.27
N LYS A 10 -43.15 3.76 6.58
CA LYS A 10 -42.71 4.80 7.50
C LYS A 10 -41.23 5.08 7.24
N SER A 11 -40.91 6.36 7.05
CA SER A 11 -39.53 6.85 6.95
C SER A 11 -38.68 6.34 8.12
N GLN A 12 -37.50 5.81 7.79
CA GLN A 12 -36.61 5.11 8.72
C GLN A 12 -35.26 5.86 8.83
N TYR A 13 -34.78 6.01 10.06
CA TYR A 13 -33.47 6.59 10.33
C TYR A 13 -32.42 5.47 10.41
N HIS A 14 -31.51 5.45 9.45
CA HIS A 14 -30.47 4.42 9.30
C HIS A 14 -29.16 4.91 9.89
N HIS A 15 -28.66 4.24 10.94
CA HIS A 15 -27.41 4.58 11.61
C HIS A 15 -26.20 4.11 10.78
N TYR A 16 -25.31 5.03 10.40
CA TYR A 16 -24.00 4.69 9.81
C TYR A 16 -22.92 4.48 10.89
N ILE A 17 -23.09 5.08 12.08
CA ILE A 17 -22.38 4.64 13.30
C ILE A 17 -23.35 3.83 14.19
N PRO A 18 -23.11 2.52 14.39
CA PRO A 18 -24.05 1.66 15.11
C PRO A 18 -24.38 2.10 16.54
N ARG A 19 -25.67 2.08 16.88
CA ARG A 19 -26.20 2.52 18.19
C ARG A 19 -25.54 1.83 19.39
N PHE A 20 -25.04 0.61 19.24
CA PHE A 20 -24.39 -0.11 20.34
C PHE A 20 -23.02 0.49 20.73
N LEU A 21 -22.37 1.22 19.83
CA LEU A 21 -21.14 1.97 20.11
C LEU A 21 -21.46 3.30 20.76
N LEU A 22 -22.45 4.02 20.24
CA LEU A 22 -22.92 5.30 20.81
C LEU A 22 -23.39 5.16 22.28
N ARG A 23 -24.00 4.03 22.63
CA ARG A 23 -24.34 3.68 24.03
C ARG A 23 -23.14 3.56 24.98
N ARG A 24 -21.91 3.41 24.47
CA ARG A 24 -20.67 3.38 25.28
C ARG A 24 -20.15 4.80 25.59
N PHE A 25 -20.62 5.80 24.85
CA PHE A 25 -20.39 7.23 25.10
C PHE A 25 -21.51 7.86 25.94
N SER A 26 -22.74 7.35 25.85
CA SER A 26 -23.88 7.92 26.56
C SER A 26 -23.77 7.81 28.08
N CYS A 27 -24.24 8.83 28.77
CA CYS A 27 -24.59 8.70 30.18
C CYS A 27 -25.93 7.92 30.30
N PRO A 28 -26.08 7.00 31.27
CA PRO A 28 -27.39 6.44 31.56
C PRO A 28 -28.35 7.57 31.90
N SER A 29 -29.50 7.63 31.24
CA SER A 29 -30.59 8.48 31.71
C SER A 29 -30.86 8.11 33.16
N SER A 30 -30.77 9.10 34.06
CA SER A 30 -31.19 8.91 35.44
C SER A 30 -32.64 8.47 35.42
N THR A 31 -32.90 7.24 35.89
CA THR A 31 -34.26 6.81 36.18
C THR A 31 -34.78 7.72 37.28
N VAL A 32 -35.51 8.76 36.89
CA VAL A 32 -36.37 9.49 37.81
C VAL A 32 -37.32 8.44 38.37
N LEU A 33 -37.07 8.03 39.62
CA LEU A 33 -37.91 7.15 40.40
C LEU A 33 -39.17 7.93 40.82
N ASN A 34 -39.96 8.35 39.83
CA ASN A 34 -41.32 8.82 40.06
C ASN A 34 -42.09 7.65 40.63
N HIS A 35 -42.31 7.72 41.94
CA HIS A 35 -42.78 6.61 42.76
C HIS A 35 -44.28 6.33 42.59
N ASP A 36 -44.91 6.95 41.59
CA ASP A 36 -46.33 6.89 41.32
C ASP A 36 -46.74 5.67 40.50
N LYS A 37 -47.63 4.92 41.12
CA LYS A 37 -48.09 3.61 40.66
C LYS A 37 -49.07 3.75 39.49
N ARG A 38 -48.94 2.79 38.57
CA ARG A 38 -49.96 2.23 37.64
C ARG A 38 -50.15 2.87 36.26
N ARG A 39 -49.90 1.98 35.28
CA ARG A 39 -50.46 1.83 33.92
C ARG A 39 -49.74 2.48 32.73
N ASN A 40 -49.36 1.56 31.84
CA ASN A 40 -49.13 1.68 30.40
C ASN A 40 -47.78 2.23 29.89
N ARG A 41 -47.00 1.30 29.33
CA ARG A 41 -45.71 1.45 28.63
C ARG A 41 -44.63 2.18 29.43
N LYS A 42 -43.63 1.40 29.89
CA LYS A 42 -42.28 1.94 30.16
C LYS A 42 -41.79 2.63 28.88
N ARG A 43 -41.96 3.95 28.77
CA ARG A 43 -41.15 4.76 27.86
C ARG A 43 -39.72 4.60 28.35
N ARG A 44 -38.93 3.78 27.66
CA ARG A 44 -37.46 3.86 27.76
C ARG A 44 -37.14 5.31 27.41
N VAL A 45 -36.58 6.04 28.37
CA VAL A 45 -35.88 7.28 28.04
C VAL A 45 -34.70 6.84 27.18
N ASP A 46 -34.57 7.41 25.98
CA ASP A 46 -33.44 7.07 25.11
C ASP A 46 -32.13 7.51 25.77
N ASP A 47 -31.10 6.68 25.63
CA ASP A 47 -29.75 7.00 26.07
C ASP A 47 -29.27 8.29 25.36
N VAL A 48 -28.59 9.20 26.07
CA VAL A 48 -28.15 10.51 25.54
C VAL A 48 -26.63 10.57 25.52
N VAL A 49 -26.06 10.98 24.39
CA VAL A 49 -24.63 11.32 24.24
C VAL A 49 -24.44 12.82 24.37
N THR A 50 -23.31 13.22 24.96
CA THR A 50 -22.83 14.60 24.90
C THR A 50 -22.09 14.79 23.58
N ALA A 51 -22.38 15.88 22.87
CA ALA A 51 -21.69 16.24 21.64
C ALA A 51 -21.43 17.74 21.57
N VAL A 52 -20.52 18.12 20.68
CA VAL A 52 -20.45 19.45 20.08
C VAL A 52 -21.18 19.39 18.75
N ASP A 53 -22.10 20.32 18.51
CA ASP A 53 -22.71 20.57 17.19
C ASP A 53 -21.80 21.51 16.39
N LEU A 54 -21.34 21.08 15.20
CA LEU A 54 -20.47 21.84 14.31
C LEU A 54 -21.21 22.45 13.10
N ASN A 55 -22.52 22.20 12.95
CA ASN A 55 -23.31 22.75 11.84
C ASN A 55 -23.51 24.26 11.98
N LEU A 56 -23.56 24.76 13.22
CA LEU A 56 -23.69 26.18 13.54
C LEU A 56 -22.36 26.93 13.34
N ASP A 57 -22.43 28.22 13.03
CA ASP A 57 -21.24 29.11 12.97
C ASP A 57 -20.55 29.24 14.33
N PHE A 58 -21.33 29.19 15.40
CA PHE A 58 -20.88 29.14 16.79
C PHE A 58 -21.21 27.75 17.35
N PRO A 59 -20.22 26.86 17.52
CA PRO A 59 -20.47 25.50 18.01
C PRO A 59 -21.05 25.46 19.43
N GLU A 60 -22.03 24.59 19.65
CA GLU A 60 -22.72 24.44 20.94
C GLU A 60 -22.55 23.05 21.54
N PHE A 61 -22.58 22.95 22.88
CA PHE A 61 -22.63 21.67 23.58
C PHE A 61 -24.07 21.18 23.68
N VAL A 62 -24.36 20.04 23.05
CA VAL A 62 -25.70 19.48 22.93
C VAL A 62 -25.77 18.08 23.55
N GLY A 63 -26.94 17.76 24.11
CA GLY A 63 -27.28 16.40 24.55
C GLY A 63 -28.20 15.75 23.52
N LEU A 64 -27.69 14.77 22.77
CA LEU A 64 -28.42 14.15 21.65
C LEU A 64 -28.83 12.70 21.96
N PRO A 65 -30.09 12.29 21.69
CA PRO A 65 -30.50 10.90 21.82
C PRO A 65 -29.70 10.00 20.87
N VAL A 66 -29.20 8.87 21.37
CA VAL A 66 -28.48 7.84 20.58
C VAL A 66 -29.29 7.39 19.35
N GLY A 67 -30.63 7.45 19.41
CA GLY A 67 -31.51 7.13 18.28
C GLY A 67 -31.58 8.18 17.17
N ARG A 68 -30.90 9.33 17.27
CA ARG A 68 -31.03 10.49 16.36
C ARG A 68 -29.70 11.17 15.98
N ILE A 69 -28.57 10.52 16.25
CA ILE A 69 -27.23 11.01 15.89
C ILE A 69 -26.54 9.95 15.01
N PHE A 70 -25.69 10.41 14.09
CA PHE A 70 -24.87 9.59 13.18
C PHE A 70 -25.67 8.53 12.38
N GLY A 71 -26.77 8.99 11.81
CA GLY A 71 -27.56 8.28 10.82
C GLY A 71 -28.22 9.24 9.82
N GLN A 72 -28.82 8.65 8.80
CA GLN A 72 -29.46 9.35 7.71
C GLN A 72 -30.86 8.78 7.48
N VAL A 73 -31.81 9.66 7.17
CA VAL A 73 -33.18 9.26 6.84
C VAL A 73 -33.20 8.55 5.49
N ASP A 74 -33.80 7.37 5.44
CA ASP A 74 -34.10 6.61 4.22
C ASP A 74 -32.88 6.31 3.30
N MET A 75 -31.66 6.30 3.86
CA MET A 75 -30.39 6.04 3.16
C MET A 75 -30.35 4.79 2.26
N TYR A 76 -31.04 3.72 2.63
CA TYR A 76 -31.10 2.47 1.84
C TYR A 76 -32.44 2.30 1.09
N LYS A 77 -33.28 3.34 1.06
CA LYS A 77 -34.60 3.30 0.45
C LYS A 77 -34.51 3.69 -1.02
N ASP A 78 -35.07 2.87 -1.89
CA ASP A 78 -35.13 3.13 -3.32
C ASP A 78 -36.46 2.65 -3.90
N ASP A 79 -37.46 3.53 -3.86
CA ASP A 79 -38.80 3.26 -4.38
C ASP A 79 -38.83 3.06 -5.91
N SER A 80 -37.74 3.36 -6.63
CA SER A 80 -37.71 3.22 -8.09
C SER A 80 -37.34 1.80 -8.54
N LYS A 81 -36.61 1.04 -7.71
CA LYS A 81 -36.09 -0.29 -8.05
C LYS A 81 -36.61 -1.42 -7.17
N PHE A 82 -36.75 -1.23 -5.86
CA PHE A 82 -37.06 -2.31 -4.93
C PHE A 82 -38.54 -2.34 -4.55
N ALA A 83 -39.13 -3.54 -4.56
CA ALA A 83 -40.47 -3.72 -4.02
C ALA A 83 -40.51 -3.38 -2.52
N MET A 84 -41.68 -3.04 -1.97
CA MET A 84 -41.82 -2.64 -0.56
C MET A 84 -41.22 -3.65 0.44
N GLU A 85 -41.22 -4.94 0.08
CA GLU A 85 -40.69 -6.05 0.89
C GLU A 85 -39.16 -6.16 0.82
N GLU A 86 -38.54 -5.62 -0.23
CA GLU A 86 -37.09 -5.66 -0.48
C GLU A 86 -36.34 -4.45 0.09
N GLN A 87 -37.03 -3.32 0.33
CA GLN A 87 -36.47 -2.11 0.95
C GLN A 87 -35.72 -2.41 2.27
N GLY A 88 -36.17 -3.42 3.03
CA GLY A 88 -35.54 -3.85 4.28
C GLY A 88 -34.35 -4.81 4.12
N ARG A 89 -33.99 -5.23 2.90
CA ARG A 89 -32.95 -6.26 2.65
C ARG A 89 -31.57 -5.81 3.13
N MET A 90 -31.16 -4.59 2.76
CA MET A 90 -29.85 -4.04 3.14
C MET A 90 -29.74 -3.87 4.66
N GLU A 91 -30.74 -3.24 5.28
CA GLU A 91 -30.80 -3.07 6.73
C GLU A 91 -30.80 -4.42 7.48
N THR A 92 -31.49 -5.44 6.96
CA THR A 92 -31.47 -6.79 7.55
C THR A 92 -30.06 -7.37 7.54
N LYS A 93 -29.33 -7.26 6.42
CA LYS A 93 -27.95 -7.75 6.26
C LYS A 93 -26.97 -6.97 7.15
N LEU A 94 -27.10 -5.66 7.21
CA LEU A 94 -26.31 -4.79 8.11
C LEU A 94 -26.58 -5.10 9.58
N SER A 95 -27.84 -5.29 9.98
CA SER A 95 -28.20 -5.63 11.37
C SER A 95 -27.62 -6.98 11.81
N LEU A 96 -27.42 -7.92 10.89
CA LEU A 96 -26.80 -9.22 11.17
C LEU A 96 -25.30 -9.06 11.46
N ILE A 97 -24.54 -8.40 10.57
CA ILE A 97 -23.10 -8.18 10.77
C ILE A 97 -22.83 -7.27 11.97
N GLU A 98 -23.63 -6.21 12.17
CA GLU A 98 -23.59 -5.39 13.38
C GLU A 98 -23.88 -6.22 14.63
N GLY A 99 -24.91 -7.08 14.60
CA GLY A 99 -25.28 -7.93 15.72
C GLY A 99 -24.21 -8.97 16.08
N GLN A 100 -23.49 -9.50 15.09
CA GLN A 100 -22.35 -10.39 15.31
C GLN A 100 -21.15 -9.62 15.86
N ALA A 101 -20.74 -8.52 15.21
CA ALA A 101 -19.62 -7.67 15.66
C ALA A 101 -19.86 -7.11 17.07
N SER A 102 -21.10 -6.71 17.39
CA SER A 102 -21.49 -6.20 18.72
C SER A 102 -21.25 -7.23 19.84
N ARG A 103 -21.47 -8.53 19.58
CA ARG A 103 -21.17 -9.60 20.55
C ARG A 103 -19.67 -9.70 20.81
N ILE A 104 -18.85 -9.67 19.75
CA ILE A 104 -17.40 -9.75 19.85
C ILE A 104 -16.84 -8.51 20.56
N ILE A 105 -17.26 -7.32 20.14
CA ILE A 105 -16.90 -6.03 20.75
C ILE A 105 -17.32 -5.96 22.22
N THR A 106 -18.45 -6.56 22.60
CA THR A 106 -18.88 -6.66 24.00
C THR A 106 -17.98 -7.60 24.79
N LYS A 107 -17.65 -8.79 24.27
CA LYS A 107 -16.65 -9.71 24.85
C LYS A 107 -15.29 -9.03 25.08
N VAL A 108 -14.81 -8.25 24.11
CA VAL A 108 -13.55 -7.48 24.19
C VAL A 108 -13.65 -6.38 25.26
N ALA A 109 -14.71 -5.58 25.24
CA ALA A 109 -14.91 -4.50 26.22
C ALA A 109 -15.09 -5.01 27.65
N ASP A 110 -15.80 -6.13 27.84
CA ASP A 110 -16.00 -6.76 29.15
C ASP A 110 -14.70 -7.39 29.69
N ALA A 111 -13.86 -7.96 28.81
CA ALA A 111 -12.53 -8.45 29.19
C ALA A 111 -11.63 -7.31 29.72
N HIS A 112 -11.56 -6.20 28.98
CA HIS A 112 -10.84 -4.99 29.41
C HIS A 112 -11.43 -4.42 30.72
N LYS A 113 -12.76 -4.29 30.82
CA LYS A 113 -13.44 -3.79 32.04
C LYS A 113 -13.20 -4.68 33.27
N ALA A 114 -13.01 -5.99 33.06
CA ALA A 114 -12.64 -6.94 34.11
C ALA A 114 -11.15 -6.89 34.50
N GLY A 115 -10.37 -5.94 33.97
CA GLY A 115 -8.94 -5.78 34.27
C GLY A 115 -8.06 -6.84 33.62
N LYS A 116 -8.53 -7.54 32.58
CA LYS A 116 -7.69 -8.47 31.82
C LYS A 116 -6.76 -7.67 30.89
N ASN A 117 -5.50 -8.11 30.81
CA ASN A 117 -4.53 -7.56 29.87
C ASN A 117 -4.72 -8.06 28.43
N GLU A 118 -5.57 -9.07 28.23
CA GLU A 118 -5.74 -9.77 26.95
C GLU A 118 -7.14 -10.34 26.72
N VAL A 119 -7.44 -10.66 25.46
CA VAL A 119 -8.65 -11.37 25.03
C VAL A 119 -8.36 -12.35 23.89
N THR A 120 -8.83 -13.59 24.03
CA THR A 120 -8.72 -14.61 22.98
C THR A 120 -9.92 -14.58 22.04
N LEU A 121 -9.67 -14.42 20.74
CA LEU A 121 -10.65 -14.48 19.66
C LEU A 121 -10.40 -15.71 18.77
N SER A 122 -11.44 -16.21 18.10
CA SER A 122 -11.25 -17.19 17.02
C SER A 122 -10.83 -16.50 15.72
N ARG A 123 -10.33 -17.27 14.73
CA ARG A 123 -10.14 -16.79 13.35
C ARG A 123 -11.39 -16.09 12.83
N HIS A 124 -12.54 -16.74 12.95
CA HIS A 124 -13.84 -16.18 12.56
C HIS A 124 -14.15 -14.84 13.25
N ASP A 125 -13.99 -14.74 14.57
CA ASP A 125 -14.23 -13.48 15.29
C ASP A 125 -13.33 -12.35 14.79
N LYS A 126 -12.02 -12.62 14.60
CA LYS A 126 -11.03 -11.65 14.11
C LYS A 126 -11.42 -11.17 12.71
N ASP A 127 -11.66 -12.10 11.80
CA ASP A 127 -11.89 -11.79 10.38
C ASP A 127 -13.25 -11.12 10.17
N LEU A 128 -14.26 -11.49 10.97
CA LEU A 128 -15.54 -10.79 11.04
C LEU A 128 -15.39 -9.34 11.55
N LEU A 129 -14.55 -9.06 12.55
CA LEU A 129 -14.28 -7.68 12.98
C LEU A 129 -13.63 -6.85 11.87
N ARG A 130 -12.70 -7.44 11.11
CA ARG A 130 -12.05 -6.77 9.97
C ARG A 130 -13.03 -6.45 8.85
N LYS A 131 -13.84 -7.44 8.44
CA LYS A 131 -14.93 -7.21 7.50
C LYS A 131 -15.89 -6.13 8.01
N TYR A 132 -16.29 -6.21 9.27
CA TYR A 132 -17.20 -5.23 9.88
C TYR A 132 -16.63 -3.80 9.77
N ILE A 133 -15.35 -3.58 10.11
CA ILE A 133 -14.70 -2.26 9.94
C ILE A 133 -14.79 -1.79 8.49
N PHE A 134 -14.44 -2.64 7.51
CA PHE A 134 -14.55 -2.29 6.10
C PHE A 134 -15.99 -1.99 5.66
N VAL A 135 -16.97 -2.82 6.06
CA VAL A 135 -18.39 -2.63 5.73
C VAL A 135 -18.93 -1.33 6.33
N MET A 136 -18.53 -0.98 7.56
CA MET A 136 -18.88 0.32 8.16
C MET A 136 -18.23 1.50 7.42
N LYS A 137 -17.01 1.33 6.91
CA LYS A 137 -16.30 2.33 6.09
C LYS A 137 -16.96 2.52 4.72
N TYR A 138 -17.21 1.43 4.01
CA TYR A 138 -17.81 1.39 2.67
C TYR A 138 -19.26 1.88 2.63
N ARG A 139 -20.03 1.70 3.73
CA ARG A 139 -21.40 2.21 3.84
C ARG A 139 -21.51 3.65 4.38
N SER A 140 -20.39 4.31 4.65
CA SER A 140 -20.39 5.65 5.27
C SER A 140 -20.97 6.73 4.33
N PRO A 141 -21.41 7.90 4.86
CA PRO A 141 -21.99 8.97 4.05
C PRO A 141 -21.13 9.40 2.86
N ILE A 142 -19.80 9.40 3.02
CA ILE A 142 -18.83 9.75 1.96
C ILE A 142 -18.98 8.83 0.74
N PHE A 143 -19.12 7.53 0.96
CA PHE A 143 -19.30 6.56 -0.12
C PHE A 143 -20.74 6.55 -0.64
N TYR A 144 -21.72 6.80 0.22
CA TYR A 144 -23.10 7.01 -0.25
C TYR A 144 -23.19 8.22 -1.19
N GLU A 145 -22.60 9.37 -0.84
CA GLU A 145 -22.56 10.56 -1.69
C GLU A 145 -21.84 10.31 -3.02
N ARG A 146 -20.76 9.52 -3.02
CA ARG A 146 -20.04 9.08 -4.22
C ARG A 146 -20.91 8.27 -5.20
N PHE A 147 -21.83 7.43 -4.69
CA PHE A 147 -22.60 6.51 -5.53
C PHE A 147 -24.08 6.88 -5.67
N ASN A 148 -24.62 7.82 -4.89
CA ASN A 148 -26.03 8.22 -4.90
C ASN A 148 -26.39 9.13 -6.10
N HIS A 149 -26.26 8.57 -7.30
CA HIS A 149 -26.58 9.18 -8.57
C HIS A 149 -27.70 8.40 -9.27
N GLN A 150 -28.66 9.11 -9.87
CA GLN A 150 -29.81 8.49 -10.56
C GLN A 150 -29.52 8.16 -12.03
N ARG A 151 -28.36 8.55 -12.55
CA ARG A 151 -27.88 8.24 -13.90
C ARG A 151 -26.40 7.89 -13.84
N ALA A 152 -25.94 7.04 -14.76
CA ALA A 152 -24.53 6.73 -14.92
C ALA A 152 -23.71 8.01 -15.21
N GLU A 153 -24.19 8.87 -16.11
CA GLU A 153 -23.48 10.09 -16.52
C GLU A 153 -23.11 11.04 -15.38
N ASP A 154 -23.92 11.08 -14.31
CA ASP A 154 -23.78 12.00 -13.18
C ASP A 154 -22.64 11.62 -12.22
N TYR A 155 -22.10 10.40 -12.32
CA TYR A 155 -20.96 9.92 -11.54
C TYR A 155 -19.71 10.77 -11.82
N ASN A 156 -19.03 11.27 -10.77
CA ASN A 156 -17.99 12.30 -10.88
C ASN A 156 -16.76 12.06 -9.98
N SER A 157 -16.40 10.80 -9.76
CA SER A 157 -15.14 10.42 -9.10
C SER A 157 -13.95 10.36 -10.07
N ASP A 158 -12.76 10.20 -9.50
CA ASP A 158 -11.48 9.97 -10.19
C ASP A 158 -11.50 8.74 -11.11
N ASP A 159 -12.17 7.67 -10.69
CA ASP A 159 -12.28 6.41 -11.44
C ASP A 159 -13.47 6.34 -12.43
N ARG A 160 -14.04 7.49 -12.79
CA ARG A 160 -15.25 7.58 -13.63
C ARG A 160 -15.22 6.73 -14.90
N THR A 161 -14.10 6.70 -15.61
CA THR A 161 -14.01 5.97 -16.89
C THR A 161 -14.15 4.46 -16.68
N SER A 162 -13.35 3.85 -15.81
CA SER A 162 -13.40 2.42 -15.52
C SER A 162 -14.70 2.01 -14.84
N PHE A 163 -15.27 2.87 -13.99
CA PHE A 163 -16.55 2.61 -13.34
C PHE A 163 -17.71 2.55 -14.35
N LEU A 164 -17.75 3.47 -15.33
CA LEU A 164 -18.77 3.47 -16.39
C LEU A 164 -18.59 2.35 -17.43
N GLU A 165 -17.37 1.84 -17.60
CA GLU A 165 -17.11 0.63 -18.37
C GLU A 165 -17.67 -0.60 -17.63
N TYR A 166 -17.32 -0.78 -16.35
CA TYR A 166 -17.84 -1.85 -15.50
C TYR A 166 -19.38 -1.86 -15.44
N MET A 167 -20.01 -0.69 -15.24
CA MET A 167 -21.47 -0.56 -15.25
C MET A 167 -22.09 -1.07 -16.55
N ARG A 168 -21.48 -0.75 -17.70
CA ARG A 168 -21.98 -1.15 -19.02
C ARG A 168 -21.81 -2.64 -19.27
N GLU A 169 -20.68 -3.22 -18.88
CA GLU A 169 -20.40 -4.65 -19.00
C GLU A 169 -21.37 -5.49 -18.13
N HIS A 170 -21.73 -4.98 -16.95
CA HIS A 170 -22.59 -5.68 -15.99
C HIS A 170 -24.06 -5.23 -16.01
N SER A 171 -24.45 -4.40 -17.01
CA SER A 171 -25.81 -3.88 -17.20
C SER A 171 -26.40 -3.12 -15.99
N PHE A 172 -25.56 -2.37 -15.27
CA PHE A 172 -26.00 -1.43 -14.24
C PHE A 172 -26.38 -0.07 -14.86
N GLU A 173 -27.58 0.41 -14.54
CA GLU A 173 -28.08 1.72 -15.03
C GLU A 173 -27.62 2.90 -14.15
N ARG A 174 -27.41 2.65 -12.85
CA ARG A 174 -27.12 3.70 -11.85
C ARG A 174 -25.91 3.34 -10.98
N PRO A 175 -25.04 4.29 -10.61
CA PRO A 175 -23.92 4.05 -9.70
C PRO A 175 -24.36 3.48 -8.33
N LEU A 176 -25.54 3.88 -7.86
CA LEU A 176 -26.13 3.42 -6.60
C LEU A 176 -26.40 1.90 -6.61
N ASP A 177 -26.68 1.34 -7.78
CA ASP A 177 -26.93 -0.10 -7.94
C ASP A 177 -25.66 -0.92 -7.75
N VAL A 178 -24.53 -0.42 -8.24
CA VAL A 178 -23.21 -1.04 -8.03
C VAL A 178 -22.85 -1.04 -6.55
N TRP A 179 -23.06 0.08 -5.85
CA TRP A 179 -22.78 0.18 -4.42
C TRP A 179 -23.64 -0.76 -3.58
N PHE A 180 -24.94 -0.86 -3.87
CA PHE A 180 -25.83 -1.82 -3.20
C PHE A 180 -25.41 -3.27 -3.44
N ASP A 181 -25.10 -3.63 -4.69
CA ASP A 181 -24.69 -4.97 -5.07
C ASP A 181 -23.34 -5.36 -4.44
N ASN A 182 -22.33 -4.49 -4.54
CA ASN A 182 -21.02 -4.66 -3.91
C ASN A 182 -21.17 -4.84 -2.39
N LEU A 183 -21.92 -3.96 -1.72
CA LEU A 183 -22.13 -4.02 -0.27
C LEU A 183 -22.83 -5.33 0.16
N LEU A 184 -23.83 -5.80 -0.59
CA LEU A 184 -24.47 -7.10 -0.34
C LEU A 184 -23.49 -8.27 -0.51
N LYS A 185 -22.75 -8.31 -1.63
CA LYS A 185 -21.77 -9.35 -1.94
C LYS A 185 -20.66 -9.42 -0.88
N ILE A 186 -20.11 -8.28 -0.46
CA ILE A 186 -19.08 -8.20 0.58
C ILE A 186 -19.60 -8.69 1.95
N ILE A 187 -20.82 -8.33 2.34
CA ILE A 187 -21.42 -8.82 3.59
C ILE A 187 -21.60 -10.33 3.54
N ASP A 188 -22.20 -10.86 2.46
CA ASP A 188 -22.60 -12.26 2.34
C ASP A 188 -21.42 -13.22 2.10
N LYS A 189 -20.30 -12.78 1.52
CA LYS A 189 -19.14 -13.64 1.22
C LYS A 189 -18.54 -14.27 2.49
N PRO A 190 -18.53 -15.58 2.70
CA PRO A 190 -17.79 -16.18 3.81
C PRO A 190 -16.30 -15.85 3.65
N MET A 191 -15.63 -15.43 4.72
CA MET A 191 -14.16 -15.33 4.73
C MET A 191 -13.59 -16.67 5.16
N ASP A 192 -13.22 -17.49 4.18
CA ASP A 192 -12.57 -18.77 4.42
C ASP A 192 -11.11 -18.58 4.89
N PRO A 193 -10.49 -19.59 5.54
CA PRO A 193 -9.11 -19.48 6.01
C PRO A 193 -8.06 -19.44 4.88
N ALA A 194 -8.30 -20.08 3.73
CA ALA A 194 -7.34 -20.14 2.62
C ALA A 194 -7.16 -18.77 1.96
N GLY A 195 -8.27 -18.02 1.82
CA GLY A 195 -8.32 -16.69 1.23
C GLY A 195 -9.03 -16.64 -0.13
N ASP A 196 -9.66 -17.73 -0.56
CA ASP A 196 -10.33 -17.88 -1.86
C ASP A 196 -11.42 -16.81 -2.07
N TRP A 197 -12.06 -16.38 -0.97
CA TRP A 197 -13.00 -15.26 -0.94
C TRP A 197 -12.49 -13.97 -1.59
N THR A 198 -11.16 -13.75 -1.64
CA THR A 198 -10.56 -12.57 -2.28
C THR A 198 -10.68 -12.65 -3.80
N THR A 199 -10.19 -13.74 -4.41
CA THR A 199 -10.27 -13.98 -5.86
C THR A 199 -11.72 -14.04 -6.34
N GLU A 200 -12.59 -14.71 -5.59
CA GLU A 200 -14.00 -14.75 -5.96
C GLU A 200 -14.65 -13.36 -5.91
N LEU A 201 -14.42 -12.55 -4.87
CA LEU A 201 -14.95 -11.18 -4.83
C LEU A 201 -14.38 -10.29 -5.95
N SER A 202 -13.10 -10.42 -6.29
CA SER A 202 -12.51 -9.68 -7.41
C SER A 202 -13.17 -9.96 -8.77
N ASN A 203 -13.89 -11.08 -8.91
CA ASN A 203 -14.72 -11.39 -10.08
C ASN A 203 -16.19 -10.97 -9.88
N ASP A 204 -16.67 -10.89 -8.64
CA ASP A 204 -18.07 -10.63 -8.31
C ASP A 204 -18.42 -9.14 -8.17
N ILE A 205 -17.48 -8.25 -7.81
CA ILE A 205 -17.74 -6.82 -7.54
C ILE A 205 -16.84 -5.88 -8.38
N TYR A 206 -17.12 -4.57 -8.33
CA TYR A 206 -16.30 -3.57 -9.01
C TYR A 206 -14.80 -3.72 -8.65
N PRO A 207 -13.88 -3.86 -9.63
CA PRO A 207 -12.48 -4.21 -9.36
C PRO A 207 -11.75 -3.26 -8.41
N GLY A 208 -12.01 -1.94 -8.47
CA GLY A 208 -11.40 -0.97 -7.56
C GLY A 208 -11.81 -1.18 -6.10
N ASP A 209 -13.07 -1.54 -5.86
CA ASP A 209 -13.59 -1.84 -4.52
C ASP A 209 -13.05 -3.19 -4.01
N ALA A 210 -12.90 -4.19 -4.89
CA ALA A 210 -12.30 -5.48 -4.55
C ALA A 210 -10.82 -5.33 -4.17
N GLU A 211 -10.04 -4.57 -4.94
CA GLU A 211 -8.63 -4.30 -4.63
C GLU A 211 -8.48 -3.55 -3.30
N TRP A 212 -9.37 -2.60 -3.01
CA TRP A 212 -9.37 -1.87 -1.74
C TRP A 212 -9.74 -2.76 -0.54
N LEU A 213 -10.76 -3.60 -0.69
CA LEU A 213 -11.13 -4.63 0.31
C LEU A 213 -9.96 -5.58 0.58
N TYR A 214 -9.31 -6.06 -0.47
CA TYR A 214 -8.11 -6.89 -0.38
C TYR A 214 -7.00 -6.18 0.40
N LYS A 215 -6.64 -4.95 0.02
CA LYS A 215 -5.61 -4.15 0.72
C LYS A 215 -5.94 -3.96 2.20
N ASN A 216 -7.18 -3.61 2.54
CA ASN A 216 -7.59 -3.38 3.93
C ASN A 216 -7.61 -4.67 4.79
N ILE A 217 -7.97 -5.81 4.21
CA ILE A 217 -8.07 -7.10 4.93
C ILE A 217 -6.79 -7.94 4.89
N ARG A 218 -5.92 -7.80 3.89
CA ARG A 218 -4.67 -8.58 3.76
C ARG A 218 -3.43 -7.77 4.12
N SER A 219 -3.36 -6.50 3.74
CA SER A 219 -2.18 -5.63 3.99
C SER A 219 -2.21 -4.92 5.35
N MET A 220 -3.18 -5.21 6.21
CA MET A 220 -3.23 -4.70 7.60
C MET A 220 -3.36 -5.83 8.63
N TRP A 221 -3.27 -5.51 9.91
CA TRP A 221 -3.55 -6.41 11.04
C TRP A 221 -4.23 -5.68 12.20
N LEU A 222 -5.13 -6.36 12.91
CA LEU A 222 -5.94 -5.79 13.98
C LEU A 222 -5.19 -5.77 15.33
N SER A 223 -5.38 -4.72 16.11
CA SER A 223 -5.00 -4.61 17.52
C SER A 223 -6.06 -3.85 18.33
N PHE A 224 -5.98 -3.96 19.66
CA PHE A 224 -6.81 -3.19 20.60
C PHE A 224 -5.92 -2.30 21.47
N ALA A 225 -6.29 -1.03 21.58
CA ALA A 225 -5.55 -0.07 22.38
C ALA A 225 -6.46 0.74 23.31
N THR A 226 -5.89 1.24 24.40
CA THR A 226 -6.57 1.91 25.52
C THR A 226 -5.68 3.05 26.03
N PRO A 227 -6.21 4.17 26.56
CA PRO A 227 -5.34 5.19 27.16
C PRO A 227 -4.68 4.67 28.45
N LEU A 228 -3.40 5.00 28.66
CA LEU A 228 -2.65 4.66 29.86
C LEU A 228 -3.20 5.40 31.08
N ASP A 229 -3.35 6.71 30.95
CA ASP A 229 -4.04 7.60 31.90
C ASP A 229 -5.54 7.22 31.99
N ALA A 230 -6.19 7.45 33.13
CA ALA A 230 -7.61 7.20 33.35
C ALA A 230 -8.51 8.37 32.90
N ASP A 231 -7.99 9.60 32.91
CA ASP A 231 -8.75 10.83 32.62
C ASP A 231 -8.76 11.18 31.11
N GLU A 232 -7.87 10.55 30.33
CA GLU A 232 -7.87 10.65 28.86
C GLU A 232 -8.93 9.77 28.20
N GLU A 233 -9.37 10.17 27.00
CA GLU A 233 -10.34 9.42 26.22
C GLU A 233 -10.18 9.60 24.71
N PHE A 234 -10.69 8.64 23.95
CA PHE A 234 -10.87 8.77 22.51
C PHE A 234 -12.20 9.45 22.19
N ILE A 235 -12.17 10.48 21.34
CA ILE A 235 -13.37 11.15 20.83
C ILE A 235 -13.96 10.41 19.62
N LEU A 236 -15.16 10.81 19.19
CA LEU A 236 -15.87 10.17 18.07
C LEU A 236 -16.49 11.22 17.12
N THR A 237 -16.06 11.21 15.86
CA THR A 237 -16.57 12.06 14.77
C THR A 237 -17.57 11.29 13.89
N SER A 238 -18.25 11.97 12.96
CA SER A 238 -19.27 11.32 12.12
C SER A 238 -18.70 10.27 11.15
N ASN A 239 -17.43 10.41 10.78
CA ASN A 239 -16.71 9.50 9.90
C ASN A 239 -15.96 8.38 10.63
N ALA A 240 -16.32 8.04 11.88
CA ALA A 240 -15.59 7.13 12.79
C ALA A 240 -15.07 5.76 12.26
N PHE A 241 -15.56 5.28 11.11
CA PHE A 241 -15.07 4.07 10.44
C PHE A 241 -14.29 4.34 9.15
N ALA A 242 -14.38 5.55 8.60
CA ALA A 242 -13.61 6.02 7.45
C ALA A 242 -12.30 6.74 7.81
N ILE A 243 -12.06 6.96 9.11
CA ILE A 243 -10.82 7.55 9.61
C ILE A 243 -9.63 6.63 9.34
N HIS A 244 -8.62 7.19 8.67
CA HIS A 244 -7.33 6.56 8.46
C HIS A 244 -6.20 7.53 8.83
N GLU A 245 -5.07 7.00 9.29
CA GLU A 245 -3.83 7.76 9.45
C GLU A 245 -2.91 7.41 8.28
N GLY A 246 -2.27 8.42 7.70
CA GLY A 246 -1.32 8.30 6.60
C GLY A 246 -1.47 9.39 5.53
N PRO A 247 -0.48 9.50 4.63
CA PRO A 247 -0.41 10.57 3.64
C PRO A 247 -1.49 10.42 2.56
N VAL A 248 -2.09 11.55 2.18
CA VAL A 248 -2.96 11.69 1.02
C VAL A 248 -2.52 12.92 0.24
N ASP A 249 -2.12 12.71 -1.01
CA ASP A 249 -1.76 13.77 -1.95
C ASP A 249 -2.93 14.10 -2.87
N TYR A 250 -3.02 15.37 -3.25
CA TYR A 250 -4.04 15.89 -4.15
C TYR A 250 -3.41 16.67 -5.28
N PHE A 251 -4.00 16.58 -6.47
CA PHE A 251 -3.86 17.56 -7.54
C PHE A 251 -5.05 18.51 -7.46
N THR A 252 -4.78 19.80 -7.28
CA THR A 252 -5.79 20.87 -7.40
C THR A 252 -5.77 21.38 -8.83
N ASP A 253 -6.87 21.20 -9.56
CA ASP A 253 -7.03 21.81 -10.89
C ASP A 253 -7.03 23.35 -10.74
N PRO A 254 -6.14 24.09 -11.42
CA PRO A 254 -5.94 25.52 -11.16
C PRO A 254 -7.06 26.40 -11.72
N PHE A 255 -7.89 25.89 -12.64
CA PHE A 255 -8.97 26.66 -13.28
C PHE A 255 -10.30 26.52 -12.53
N THR A 256 -10.57 25.34 -12.00
CA THR A 256 -11.80 24.99 -11.28
C THR A 256 -11.63 24.96 -9.77
N GLY A 257 -10.41 24.76 -9.28
CA GLY A 257 -10.13 24.45 -7.88
C GLY A 257 -10.60 23.07 -7.43
N LYS A 258 -10.97 22.16 -8.36
CA LYS A 258 -11.35 20.77 -8.01
C LYS A 258 -10.12 20.01 -7.57
N GLN A 259 -10.15 19.45 -6.36
CA GLN A 259 -9.12 18.51 -5.89
C GLN A 259 -9.42 17.09 -6.39
N THR A 260 -8.37 16.38 -6.78
CA THR A 260 -8.40 14.96 -7.16
C THR A 260 -7.25 14.27 -6.44
N THR A 261 -7.51 13.19 -5.71
CA THR A 261 -6.45 12.43 -5.02
C THR A 261 -5.50 11.79 -6.03
N THR A 262 -4.20 12.01 -5.86
CA THR A 262 -3.14 11.45 -6.73
C THR A 262 -2.43 10.26 -6.09
N ALA A 263 -2.28 10.27 -4.77
CA ALA A 263 -1.74 9.16 -4.00
C ALA A 263 -2.39 9.10 -2.61
N CYS A 264 -2.54 7.89 -2.07
CA CYS A 264 -3.05 7.67 -0.72
C CYS A 264 -2.37 6.44 -0.13
N THR A 265 -1.89 6.54 1.12
CA THR A 265 -1.43 5.38 1.89
C THR A 265 -2.16 5.35 3.23
N GLU A 266 -3.01 4.34 3.43
CA GLU A 266 -3.60 4.05 4.74
C GLU A 266 -2.59 3.27 5.61
N PHE A 267 -1.89 3.97 6.50
CA PHE A 267 -0.97 3.35 7.46
C PHE A 267 -1.70 2.74 8.65
N HIS A 268 -2.74 3.42 9.13
CA HIS A 268 -3.66 2.88 10.11
C HIS A 268 -5.11 3.15 9.70
N VAL A 269 -6.04 2.25 10.01
CA VAL A 269 -7.48 2.53 10.03
C VAL A 269 -7.96 2.42 11.46
N ILE A 270 -8.58 3.49 11.94
CA ILE A 270 -8.89 3.70 13.36
C ILE A 270 -10.40 3.58 13.54
N SER A 271 -10.84 2.78 14.51
CA SER A 271 -12.26 2.61 14.82
C SER A 271 -12.47 2.64 16.33
N VAL A 272 -12.92 3.79 16.84
CA VAL A 272 -13.14 3.99 18.28
C VAL A 272 -14.41 3.25 18.71
N VAL A 273 -14.24 2.35 19.68
CA VAL A 273 -15.31 1.48 20.20
C VAL A 273 -15.99 2.11 21.42
N SER A 274 -15.22 2.83 22.22
CA SER A 274 -15.66 3.56 23.40
C SER A 274 -14.61 4.62 23.77
N PRO A 275 -14.92 5.56 24.68
CA PRO A 275 -13.93 6.52 25.20
C PRO A 275 -12.63 5.87 25.70
N ARG A 276 -12.66 4.59 26.10
CA ARG A 276 -11.52 3.87 26.71
C ARG A 276 -10.96 2.72 25.86
N LEU A 277 -11.43 2.54 24.62
CA LEU A 277 -11.05 1.41 23.77
C LEU A 277 -11.15 1.76 22.28
N VAL A 278 -10.07 1.56 21.54
CA VAL A 278 -9.98 1.72 20.09
C VAL A 278 -9.53 0.42 19.43
N MET A 279 -10.09 0.13 18.25
CA MET A 279 -9.58 -0.88 17.32
C MET A 279 -8.69 -0.20 16.30
N ILE A 280 -7.52 -0.76 16.04
CA ILE A 280 -6.57 -0.22 15.05
C ILE A 280 -6.22 -1.34 14.08
N LEU A 281 -6.50 -1.12 12.80
CA LEU A 281 -5.88 -1.90 11.72
C LEU A 281 -4.57 -1.20 11.35
N ARG A 282 -3.42 -1.86 11.48
CA ARG A 282 -2.10 -1.31 11.15
C ARG A 282 -1.52 -1.97 9.91
N HIS A 283 -0.92 -1.20 9.00
CA HIS A 283 -0.33 -1.72 7.76
C HIS A 283 0.85 -2.66 8.03
N VAL A 284 0.99 -3.75 7.26
CA VAL A 284 2.01 -4.80 7.46
C VAL A 284 3.45 -4.34 7.21
N LEU A 285 3.63 -3.23 6.48
CA LEU A 285 4.94 -2.62 6.22
C LEU A 285 5.43 -1.68 7.33
N LEU A 286 4.57 -1.34 8.29
CA LEU A 286 4.99 -0.61 9.48
C LEU A 286 5.68 -1.55 10.49
N PRO A 287 6.47 -0.99 11.44
CA PRO A 287 7.20 -1.80 12.40
C PRO A 287 6.32 -2.79 13.19
N GLU A 288 6.84 -4.00 13.39
CA GLU A 288 6.18 -5.08 14.16
C GLU A 288 7.22 -5.72 15.11
N PRO A 289 7.04 -5.65 16.45
CA PRO A 289 8.10 -5.97 17.42
C PRO A 289 8.65 -7.41 17.43
N LEU A 290 7.93 -8.40 16.90
CA LEU A 290 8.36 -9.81 16.89
C LEU A 290 8.93 -10.20 15.52
N GLU A 291 8.28 -9.78 14.44
CA GLU A 291 8.74 -10.06 13.07
C GLU A 291 10.04 -9.30 12.74
N ASP A 292 10.17 -8.06 13.19
CA ASP A 292 11.29 -7.17 12.84
C ASP A 292 12.58 -7.44 13.65
N GLN A 293 12.56 -8.49 14.49
CA GLN A 293 13.77 -9.09 15.05
C GLN A 293 14.59 -9.85 13.99
N ARG A 294 13.95 -10.27 12.89
CA ARG A 294 14.65 -10.81 11.71
C ARG A 294 14.99 -9.64 10.79
N ASP A 295 16.29 -9.35 10.67
CA ASP A 295 16.80 -8.21 9.89
C ASP A 295 16.31 -8.23 8.43
N GLU A 296 16.24 -9.41 7.82
CA GLU A 296 15.71 -9.62 6.47
C GLU A 296 14.26 -9.11 6.32
N ILE A 297 13.37 -9.50 7.24
CA ILE A 297 11.96 -9.07 7.24
C ILE A 297 11.87 -7.56 7.45
N ARG A 298 12.62 -7.03 8.43
CA ARG A 298 12.64 -5.59 8.73
C ARG A 298 13.14 -4.76 7.55
N ASN A 299 14.19 -5.21 6.88
CA ASN A 299 14.78 -4.52 5.74
C ASN A 299 13.87 -4.63 4.50
N HIS A 300 13.25 -5.79 4.25
CA HIS A 300 12.26 -5.94 3.17
C HIS A 300 11.05 -5.04 3.39
N LYS A 301 10.47 -4.99 4.61
CA LYS A 301 9.38 -4.05 4.95
C LYS A 301 9.76 -2.60 4.70
N ARG A 302 10.97 -2.19 5.11
CA ARG A 302 11.49 -0.82 4.88
C ARG A 302 11.65 -0.51 3.39
N TRP A 303 12.16 -1.44 2.59
CA TRP A 303 12.31 -1.29 1.14
C TRP A 303 10.94 -1.16 0.46
N MET A 304 10.00 -2.08 0.74
CA MET A 304 8.63 -2.02 0.25
C MET A 304 7.92 -0.72 0.66
N LEU A 305 8.12 -0.26 1.91
CA LEU A 305 7.56 1.00 2.39
C LEU A 305 8.12 2.19 1.61
N ALA A 306 9.44 2.28 1.46
CA ALA A 306 10.09 3.33 0.68
C ALA A 306 9.60 3.32 -0.78
N ALA A 307 9.48 2.14 -1.39
CA ALA A 307 8.94 1.94 -2.73
C ALA A 307 7.47 2.41 -2.84
N HIS A 308 6.62 2.14 -1.85
CA HIS A 308 5.25 2.69 -1.83
C HIS A 308 5.25 4.22 -1.72
N MET A 309 6.18 4.83 -0.97
CA MET A 309 6.22 6.29 -0.80
C MET A 309 6.68 7.01 -2.08
N GLN A 310 7.30 6.31 -3.03
CA GLN A 310 7.67 6.83 -4.36
C GLN A 310 6.47 7.19 -5.25
N ALA A 311 5.24 6.89 -4.84
CA ALA A 311 4.01 7.33 -5.50
C ALA A 311 3.54 8.72 -5.03
N HIS A 312 4.02 9.21 -3.87
CA HIS A 312 3.64 10.50 -3.30
C HIS A 312 4.47 11.65 -3.90
N ASN A 313 3.90 12.85 -3.91
CA ASN A 313 4.50 14.10 -4.38
C ASN A 313 5.76 14.46 -3.58
N GLN A 314 5.77 14.15 -2.28
CA GLN A 314 6.91 14.35 -1.38
C GLN A 314 7.26 13.05 -0.63
N PRO A 315 7.96 12.09 -1.27
CA PRO A 315 8.23 10.77 -0.68
C PRO A 315 8.93 10.82 0.68
N GLY A 316 9.79 11.82 0.92
CA GLY A 316 10.50 12.01 2.20
C GLY A 316 9.62 12.50 3.36
N ASN A 317 8.41 13.00 3.06
CA ASN A 317 7.41 13.42 4.04
C ASN A 317 6.23 12.44 4.12
N ALA A 318 6.04 11.56 3.14
CA ALA A 318 5.04 10.50 3.16
C ALA A 318 5.38 9.43 4.21
N THR A 319 4.99 9.66 5.47
CA THR A 319 5.39 8.86 6.63
C THR A 319 4.32 8.92 7.73
N SER A 320 4.22 7.88 8.56
CA SER A 320 3.15 7.75 9.55
C SER A 320 3.44 8.59 10.81
N LEU A 321 2.45 9.38 11.25
CA LEU A 321 2.41 10.08 12.55
C LEU A 321 2.42 9.10 13.75
N LEU A 322 2.05 7.85 13.49
CA LEU A 322 1.94 6.75 14.44
C LEU A 322 2.92 5.60 14.12
N GLN A 323 4.02 5.87 13.40
CA GLN A 323 5.00 4.85 13.03
C GLN A 323 5.59 4.12 14.25
N ASP A 324 5.73 4.82 15.38
CA ASP A 324 6.26 4.33 16.65
C ASP A 324 5.18 3.85 17.64
N LEU A 325 3.90 3.78 17.22
CA LEU A 325 2.78 3.33 18.05
C LEU A 325 3.08 1.95 18.68
N PRO A 326 3.07 1.80 20.02
CA PRO A 326 3.50 0.59 20.71
C PRO A 326 2.40 -0.50 20.72
N ILE A 327 2.12 -1.05 19.53
CA ILE A 327 1.21 -2.18 19.31
C ILE A 327 1.94 -3.30 18.54
N ALA A 328 1.52 -4.54 18.79
CA ALA A 328 2.04 -5.74 18.11
C ALA A 328 0.88 -6.62 17.63
N LYS A 329 1.18 -7.56 16.72
CA LYS A 329 0.21 -8.54 16.22
C LYS A 329 -0.28 -9.44 17.35
N ALA A 330 -1.52 -9.92 17.23
CA ALA A 330 -2.05 -10.93 18.14
C ALA A 330 -1.26 -12.24 18.04
N LEU A 331 -0.84 -12.79 19.17
CA LEU A 331 -0.22 -14.12 19.22
C LEU A 331 -1.25 -15.16 18.76
N ASN A 332 -0.81 -16.14 17.97
CA ASN A 332 -1.71 -17.14 17.39
C ASN A 332 -1.36 -18.55 17.91
N SER A 333 -2.33 -19.47 17.82
CA SER A 333 -2.20 -20.84 18.35
C SER A 333 -1.25 -21.76 17.58
N TYR A 334 -0.71 -21.36 16.43
CA TYR A 334 0.19 -22.15 15.59
C TYR A 334 1.63 -21.64 15.59
N THR A 335 1.93 -20.60 16.39
CA THR A 335 3.29 -20.08 16.61
C THR A 335 3.63 -19.99 18.09
N VAL A 336 4.91 -20.10 18.41
CA VAL A 336 5.48 -19.91 19.75
C VAL A 336 6.62 -18.90 19.69
N ILE A 337 6.93 -18.28 20.84
CA ILE A 337 8.10 -17.42 20.98
C ILE A 337 9.25 -18.28 21.56
N GLN A 338 10.32 -18.46 20.80
CA GLN A 338 11.53 -19.18 21.19
C GLN A 338 12.73 -18.24 21.00
N ASP A 339 13.54 -18.05 22.04
CA ASP A 339 14.69 -17.12 22.05
C ASP A 339 14.36 -15.70 21.52
N GLY A 340 13.15 -15.22 21.87
CA GLY A 340 12.58 -13.94 21.43
C GLY A 340 11.88 -13.97 20.06
N ARG A 341 12.19 -14.97 19.22
CA ARG A 341 11.73 -15.08 17.83
C ARG A 341 10.40 -15.84 17.72
N LEU A 342 9.61 -15.47 16.72
CA LEU A 342 8.38 -16.18 16.36
C LEU A 342 8.71 -17.40 15.49
N GLU A 343 8.46 -18.60 16.01
CA GLU A 343 8.63 -19.88 15.29
C GLU A 343 7.30 -20.65 15.24
N LEU A 344 7.18 -21.66 14.38
CA LEU A 344 6.01 -22.54 14.36
C LEU A 344 5.94 -23.40 15.62
N ALA A 345 4.72 -23.63 16.12
CA ALA A 345 4.49 -24.57 17.21
C ALA A 345 4.76 -26.02 16.78
N GLU A 346 5.08 -26.90 17.73
CA GLU A 346 5.31 -28.33 17.43
C GLU A 346 4.05 -28.95 16.81
N GLY A 347 4.20 -29.61 15.66
CA GLY A 347 3.09 -30.19 14.90
C GLY A 347 2.20 -29.18 14.17
N ALA A 348 2.50 -27.88 14.21
CA ALA A 348 1.84 -26.89 13.37
C ALA A 348 2.41 -26.86 11.94
N ASP A 349 1.58 -26.43 11.01
CA ASP A 349 1.95 -26.11 9.63
C ASP A 349 1.67 -24.63 9.36
N THR A 350 2.01 -24.15 8.17
CA THR A 350 1.74 -22.78 7.72
C THR A 350 0.30 -22.58 7.22
N VAL A 351 -0.55 -23.63 7.25
CA VAL A 351 -1.88 -23.61 6.64
C VAL A 351 -2.90 -22.98 7.60
N PRO A 352 -3.55 -21.86 7.24
CA PRO A 352 -4.55 -21.23 8.08
C PRO A 352 -5.74 -22.16 8.35
N LYS A 353 -6.13 -22.31 9.63
CA LYS A 353 -7.23 -23.21 10.04
C LYS A 353 -8.36 -22.43 10.72
N ALA A 354 -9.60 -22.85 10.49
CA ALA A 354 -10.77 -22.26 11.14
C ALA A 354 -10.75 -22.40 12.68
N ALA A 355 -10.03 -23.42 13.18
CA ALA A 355 -9.85 -23.66 14.60
C ALA A 355 -8.95 -22.63 15.30
N ASP A 356 -8.10 -21.91 14.56
CA ASP A 356 -7.04 -21.06 15.11
C ASP A 356 -7.58 -20.01 16.09
N LYS A 357 -6.78 -19.78 17.14
CA LYS A 357 -7.04 -18.79 18.19
C LYS A 357 -6.00 -17.68 18.12
N PHE A 358 -6.45 -16.48 18.46
CA PHE A 358 -5.66 -15.25 18.45
C PHE A 358 -5.81 -14.56 19.80
N GLN A 359 -4.71 -14.41 20.54
CA GLN A 359 -4.62 -13.75 21.82
C GLN A 359 -4.21 -12.29 21.57
N PHE A 360 -5.13 -11.36 21.80
CA PHE A 360 -4.91 -9.94 21.62
C PHE A 360 -4.62 -9.27 22.95
N THR A 361 -3.49 -8.56 23.05
CA THR A 361 -3.16 -7.69 24.18
C THR A 361 -3.93 -6.37 24.10
N PHE A 362 -4.33 -5.82 25.25
CA PHE A 362 -4.79 -4.43 25.36
C PHE A 362 -3.59 -3.51 25.58
N PHE A 363 -3.11 -2.90 24.50
CA PHE A 363 -1.98 -1.98 24.57
C PHE A 363 -2.39 -0.67 25.27
N ARG A 364 -1.63 -0.27 26.30
CA ARG A 364 -1.88 0.97 27.06
C ARG A 364 -1.02 2.08 26.45
N LEU A 365 -1.68 3.05 25.82
CA LEU A 365 -1.05 4.13 25.06
C LEU A 365 -0.75 5.32 25.96
N GLU A 366 0.47 5.81 25.91
CA GLU A 366 0.85 7.10 26.50
C GLU A 366 0.08 8.26 25.85
N SER A 367 -0.07 9.35 26.62
CA SER A 367 -0.84 10.55 26.22
C SER A 367 -0.54 11.03 24.80
N ARG A 368 0.76 11.12 24.41
CA ARG A 368 1.14 11.50 23.03
C ARG A 368 0.40 10.67 21.97
N HIS A 369 0.36 9.34 22.10
CA HIS A 369 -0.29 8.48 21.12
C HIS A 369 -1.82 8.61 21.16
N VAL A 370 -2.41 8.79 22.34
CA VAL A 370 -3.86 9.02 22.50
C VAL A 370 -4.26 10.34 21.82
N GLN A 371 -3.51 11.41 22.06
CA GLN A 371 -3.79 12.71 21.45
C GLN A 371 -3.43 12.78 19.97
N THR A 372 -2.42 12.03 19.48
CA THR A 372 -2.19 11.85 18.04
C THR A 372 -3.35 11.11 17.37
N ILE A 373 -3.95 10.09 18.01
CA ILE A 373 -5.17 9.44 17.49
C ILE A 373 -6.35 10.43 17.45
N ASN A 374 -6.55 11.23 18.50
CA ASN A 374 -7.59 12.26 18.52
C ASN A 374 -7.32 13.39 17.49
N LEU A 375 -6.06 13.72 17.22
CA LEU A 375 -5.65 14.65 16.16
C LEU A 375 -6.06 14.15 14.78
N VAL A 376 -5.84 12.86 14.47
CA VAL A 376 -6.27 12.26 13.19
C VAL A 376 -7.80 12.28 13.06
N MET A 377 -8.53 12.07 14.16
CA MET A 377 -10.00 12.24 14.18
C MET A 377 -10.42 13.68 13.85
N LEU A 378 -9.75 14.67 14.44
CA LEU A 378 -10.09 16.09 14.25
C LEU A 378 -9.71 16.62 12.87
N ASP A 379 -8.56 16.23 12.30
CA ASP A 379 -8.11 16.67 10.98
C ASP A 379 -9.08 16.21 9.86
N GLN A 380 -9.63 15.01 9.99
CA GLN A 380 -10.68 14.50 9.10
C GLN A 380 -12.11 14.91 9.51
N ALA A 381 -12.29 15.81 10.49
CA ALA A 381 -13.61 16.23 10.96
C ALA A 381 -14.25 17.37 10.12
N HIS A 382 -13.65 17.83 9.03
CA HIS A 382 -14.13 19.00 8.27
C HIS A 382 -15.53 18.81 7.65
N ASN A 383 -15.92 17.57 7.33
CA ASN A 383 -17.28 17.20 6.91
C ASN A 383 -18.14 16.63 8.05
N SER A 384 -17.67 16.68 9.31
CA SER A 384 -18.43 16.16 10.46
C SER A 384 -19.36 17.19 11.06
N SER A 385 -20.64 16.83 11.14
CA SER A 385 -21.67 17.64 11.81
C SER A 385 -21.53 17.68 13.34
N HIS A 386 -20.88 16.67 13.95
CA HIS A 386 -20.78 16.55 15.41
C HIS A 386 -19.48 15.87 15.86
N ILE A 387 -19.02 16.26 17.06
CA ILE A 387 -17.99 15.55 17.84
C ILE A 387 -18.65 15.01 19.11
N VAL A 388 -18.72 13.69 19.27
CA VAL A 388 -19.18 13.02 20.49
C VAL A 388 -17.99 12.74 21.40
N PHE A 389 -18.19 13.03 22.69
CA PHE A 389 -17.21 12.89 23.76
C PHE A 389 -17.94 12.56 25.07
N LYS A 390 -17.19 12.22 26.12
CA LYS A 390 -17.73 11.90 27.45
C LYS A 390 -17.14 12.78 28.55
N SER A 391 -15.89 13.20 28.44
CA SER A 391 -15.19 14.09 29.37
C SER A 391 -14.88 15.43 28.72
N ARG A 392 -15.41 16.54 29.28
CA ARG A 392 -15.06 17.91 28.85
C ARG A 392 -13.56 18.19 29.00
N PHE A 393 -12.91 17.55 29.97
CA PHE A 393 -11.47 17.65 30.21
C PHE A 393 -10.68 16.95 29.09
N ALA A 394 -11.05 15.72 28.74
CA ALA A 394 -10.37 14.98 27.67
C ALA A 394 -10.60 15.61 26.28
N LEU A 395 -11.82 16.10 25.99
CA LEU A 395 -12.08 16.86 24.77
C LEU A 395 -11.20 18.11 24.70
N ARG A 396 -11.07 18.86 25.82
CA ARG A 396 -10.17 20.02 25.86
C ARG A 396 -8.73 19.61 25.56
N ALA A 397 -8.21 18.56 26.20
CA ALA A 397 -6.85 18.09 25.98
C ALA A 397 -6.60 17.71 24.51
N ALA A 398 -7.56 17.06 23.86
CA ALA A 398 -7.51 16.73 22.43
C ALA A 398 -7.48 17.97 21.53
N LEU A 399 -8.31 18.98 21.82
CA LEU A 399 -8.34 20.25 21.09
C LEU A 399 -7.06 21.05 21.31
N ASP A 400 -6.60 21.16 22.55
CA ASP A 400 -5.37 21.88 22.92
C ASP A 400 -4.16 21.25 22.20
N PHE A 401 -4.06 19.92 22.17
CA PHE A 401 -3.02 19.21 21.43
C PHE A 401 -3.15 19.41 19.91
N TYR A 402 -4.33 19.20 19.32
CA TYR A 402 -4.52 19.31 17.87
C TYR A 402 -4.26 20.71 17.34
N LEU A 403 -4.82 21.73 17.97
CA LEU A 403 -4.71 23.12 17.50
C LEU A 403 -3.26 23.62 17.60
N ASP A 404 -2.53 23.26 18.67
CA ASP A 404 -1.13 23.62 18.85
C ASP A 404 -0.14 22.75 18.03
N PHE A 405 -0.54 21.57 17.54
CA PHE A 405 0.38 20.65 16.85
C PHE A 405 1.06 21.30 15.63
N PRO A 406 2.38 21.08 15.38
CA PRO A 406 3.06 21.66 14.23
C PRO A 406 2.55 21.09 12.90
N THR A 407 2.27 21.97 11.94
CA THR A 407 1.60 21.65 10.67
C THR A 407 2.52 20.92 9.70
N GLN A 408 3.76 21.41 9.60
CA GLN A 408 4.87 20.75 8.94
C GLN A 408 5.80 20.16 9.99
N THR A 409 5.70 18.85 10.20
CA THR A 409 6.69 18.09 10.95
C THR A 409 7.67 17.44 9.97
N LYS A 410 8.98 17.59 10.19
CA LYS A 410 9.99 16.96 9.32
C LYS A 410 9.77 15.44 9.34
N ARG A 411 9.58 14.82 8.17
CA ARG A 411 9.21 13.39 8.03
C ARG A 411 7.82 13.09 8.59
N ALA A 412 6.83 13.87 8.19
CA ALA A 412 5.41 13.51 8.21
C ALA A 412 4.66 14.35 7.18
N TYR A 413 3.46 13.90 6.79
CA TYR A 413 2.64 14.62 5.83
C TYR A 413 2.00 15.87 6.46
N SER A 414 1.67 16.85 5.63
CA SER A 414 1.08 18.11 6.09
C SER A 414 -0.34 17.89 6.61
N ILE A 415 -0.57 18.21 7.87
CA ILE A 415 -1.90 18.27 8.48
C ILE A 415 -2.35 19.72 8.63
N LYS A 416 -3.66 19.97 8.82
CA LYS A 416 -4.21 21.33 8.92
C LYS A 416 -3.77 22.22 7.75
N THR A 417 -3.75 21.63 6.55
CA THR A 417 -3.46 22.32 5.30
C THR A 417 -4.72 23.05 4.85
N ILE A 418 -4.62 24.34 4.57
CA ILE A 418 -5.72 25.19 4.07
C ILE A 418 -5.30 25.87 2.76
N THR A 419 -6.28 26.24 1.97
CA THR A 419 -6.11 27.20 0.86
C THR A 419 -6.24 28.64 1.35
N GLU A 420 -5.88 29.62 0.51
CA GLU A 420 -6.09 31.06 0.80
C GLU A 420 -7.57 31.49 0.78
N ARG A 421 -8.51 30.58 0.48
CA ARG A 421 -9.94 30.88 0.38
C ARG A 421 -10.53 31.11 1.77
N THR A 422 -11.35 32.16 1.93
CA THR A 422 -12.01 32.46 3.21
C THR A 422 -12.96 31.36 3.68
N GLU A 423 -13.58 30.67 2.71
CA GLU A 423 -14.53 29.57 2.89
C GLU A 423 -13.87 28.18 2.82
N ASP A 424 -12.55 28.10 3.06
CA ASP A 424 -11.85 26.82 3.12
C ASP A 424 -12.43 25.93 4.25
N PRO A 425 -12.90 24.70 3.95
CA PRO A 425 -13.58 23.86 4.95
C PRO A 425 -12.71 23.51 6.16
N MET A 426 -11.39 23.37 5.98
CA MET A 426 -10.46 23.10 7.07
C MET A 426 -10.24 24.36 7.91
N LEU A 427 -10.12 25.55 7.30
CA LEU A 427 -10.06 26.82 8.04
C LEU A 427 -11.34 27.06 8.87
N LEU A 428 -12.51 26.79 8.28
CA LEU A 428 -13.80 26.90 8.97
C LEU A 428 -13.90 25.93 10.15
N LEU A 429 -13.48 24.68 9.98
CA LEU A 429 -13.37 23.70 11.06
C LEU A 429 -12.44 24.23 12.17
N LEU A 430 -11.22 24.65 11.84
CA LEU A 430 -10.24 25.10 12.83
C LEU A 430 -10.74 26.27 13.68
N ARG A 431 -11.42 27.24 13.06
CA ARG A 431 -12.08 28.36 13.78
C ARG A 431 -13.17 27.86 14.73
N LYS A 432 -14.01 26.92 14.29
CA LYS A 432 -15.04 26.28 15.14
C LYS A 432 -14.40 25.55 16.32
N LEU A 433 -13.33 24.79 16.09
CA LEU A 433 -12.61 24.06 17.14
C LEU A 433 -11.89 24.99 18.12
N GLU A 434 -11.33 26.13 17.68
CA GLU A 434 -10.85 27.19 18.58
C GLU A 434 -11.98 27.70 19.48
N THR A 435 -13.16 28.00 18.94
CA THR A 435 -14.31 28.48 19.73
C THR A 435 -14.70 27.46 20.82
N VAL A 436 -14.71 26.17 20.48
CA VAL A 436 -14.95 25.08 21.44
C VAL A 436 -13.85 25.05 22.51
N ALA A 437 -12.57 25.13 22.13
CA ALA A 437 -11.46 25.14 23.09
C ALA A 437 -11.53 26.32 24.06
N HIS A 438 -11.82 27.54 23.56
CA HIS A 438 -12.02 28.72 24.41
C HIS A 438 -13.20 28.55 25.37
N SER A 439 -14.32 27.96 24.93
CA SER A 439 -15.48 27.65 25.79
C SER A 439 -15.22 26.55 26.85
N LEU A 440 -14.10 25.84 26.73
CA LEU A 440 -13.56 24.90 27.72
C LEU A 440 -12.47 25.53 28.60
N GLY A 441 -12.24 26.84 28.48
CA GLY A 441 -11.27 27.60 29.25
C GLY A 441 -9.83 27.48 28.74
N SER A 442 -9.63 27.10 27.48
CA SER A 442 -8.34 27.19 26.80
C SER A 442 -8.11 28.56 26.17
N SER A 443 -6.86 28.83 25.80
CA SER A 443 -6.44 29.99 25.01
C SER A 443 -5.62 29.58 23.77
N VAL A 444 -5.70 28.30 23.38
CA VAL A 444 -4.97 27.76 22.23
C VAL A 444 -5.45 28.40 20.92
N ARG A 445 -4.54 28.54 19.95
CA ARG A 445 -4.84 28.98 18.59
C ARG A 445 -4.39 27.93 17.59
N ALA A 446 -5.17 27.78 16.52
CA ALA A 446 -4.90 26.87 15.43
C ALA A 446 -3.62 27.30 14.70
N LYS A 447 -2.60 26.44 14.74
CA LYS A 447 -1.52 26.47 13.74
C LYS A 447 -2.01 25.72 12.51
N TYR A 448 -1.99 26.34 11.34
CA TYR A 448 -2.32 25.74 10.05
C TYR A 448 -1.25 26.10 9.00
N TYR A 449 -1.12 25.28 7.96
CA TYR A 449 -0.26 25.57 6.81
C TYR A 449 -1.14 26.09 5.67
N ILE A 450 -0.80 27.25 5.11
CA ILE A 450 -1.41 27.73 3.88
C ILE A 450 -0.64 27.07 2.74
N ASP A 451 -1.30 26.20 1.98
CA ASP A 451 -0.77 25.70 0.73
C ASP A 451 -0.80 26.86 -0.28
N PRO A 452 0.36 27.37 -0.74
CA PRO A 452 0.39 28.41 -1.74
C PRO A 452 -0.10 27.80 -3.05
N LEU A 453 -1.38 28.04 -3.36
CA LEU A 453 -1.96 27.75 -4.67
C LEU A 453 -0.94 28.16 -5.73
N ILE A 454 -0.51 27.22 -6.56
CA ILE A 454 0.62 27.44 -7.48
C ILE A 454 0.28 28.63 -8.37
N GLU A 455 0.84 29.80 -8.03
CA GLU A 455 0.69 31.00 -8.82
C GLU A 455 1.45 30.83 -10.13
N THR A 456 0.79 30.23 -11.12
CA THR A 456 1.17 30.35 -12.53
C THR A 456 0.80 31.75 -13.04
N SER A 457 1.09 32.79 -12.25
CA SER A 457 0.97 34.22 -12.57
C SER A 457 2.21 34.74 -13.32
N LYS A 458 3.24 33.91 -13.45
CA LYS A 458 4.32 34.07 -14.43
C LYS A 458 4.18 32.99 -15.49
N ALA A 459 3.63 33.39 -16.64
CA ALA A 459 3.85 32.66 -17.88
C ALA A 459 5.37 32.41 -18.03
N PRO A 460 5.80 31.24 -18.55
CA PRO A 460 7.20 31.03 -18.84
C PRO A 460 7.70 32.20 -19.73
N PRO A 461 8.89 32.77 -19.45
CA PRO A 461 9.40 33.85 -20.26
C PRO A 461 9.42 33.43 -21.73
N SER A 462 8.95 34.30 -22.62
CA SER A 462 8.88 34.02 -24.05
C SER A 462 10.28 33.68 -24.55
N TYR A 463 10.54 32.40 -24.81
CA TYR A 463 11.79 31.93 -25.40
C TYR A 463 11.74 32.13 -26.91
N ASP A 464 11.75 33.39 -27.32
CA ASP A 464 11.87 33.83 -28.72
C ASP A 464 13.31 33.63 -29.24
N ALA A 465 13.77 32.38 -29.25
CA ALA A 465 14.86 31.86 -30.09
C ALA A 465 15.03 30.34 -29.85
N PRO A 466 14.66 29.46 -30.80
CA PRO A 466 15.05 28.06 -30.72
C PRO A 466 16.54 27.92 -31.07
N PRO A 467 17.38 27.32 -30.21
CA PRO A 467 18.65 26.79 -30.67
C PRO A 467 18.38 25.62 -31.62
N SER A 468 18.98 25.66 -32.81
CA SER A 468 18.85 24.63 -33.85
C SER A 468 19.52 23.32 -33.41
N TYR A 469 18.78 22.49 -32.66
CA TYR A 469 19.10 21.08 -32.45
C TYR A 469 18.03 20.24 -33.12
N ASP A 470 18.42 19.46 -34.13
CA ASP A 470 17.54 18.52 -34.86
C ASP A 470 17.13 17.28 -34.03
N ALA A 471 17.18 17.38 -32.70
CA ALA A 471 16.79 16.33 -31.78
C ALA A 471 15.31 16.52 -31.40
N PRO A 472 14.43 15.52 -31.62
CA PRO A 472 13.03 15.62 -31.22
C PRO A 472 12.89 15.77 -29.69
N PRO A 473 11.90 16.53 -29.20
CA PRO A 473 11.62 16.65 -27.77
C PRO A 473 11.41 15.28 -27.10
N PHE A 474 11.82 15.15 -25.82
CA PHE A 474 11.67 13.90 -25.06
C PHE A 474 10.23 13.34 -25.07
N ASP A 475 9.23 14.21 -24.88
CA ASP A 475 7.81 13.83 -24.93
C ASP A 475 7.41 13.28 -26.33
N GLU A 476 8.04 13.73 -27.41
CA GLU A 476 7.81 13.23 -28.76
C GLU A 476 8.51 11.90 -29.01
N VAL A 477 9.76 11.73 -28.53
CA VAL A 477 10.48 10.44 -28.56
C VAL A 477 9.69 9.37 -27.82
N VAL A 478 9.25 9.64 -26.58
CA VAL A 478 8.45 8.70 -25.80
C VAL A 478 7.09 8.45 -26.46
N ALA A 479 6.42 9.47 -26.99
CA ALA A 479 5.15 9.29 -27.70
C ALA A 479 5.31 8.48 -29.00
N GLN A 480 6.46 8.57 -29.68
CA GLN A 480 6.75 7.77 -30.86
C GLN A 480 7.05 6.31 -30.49
N VAL A 481 7.94 6.08 -29.52
CA VAL A 481 8.20 4.75 -28.95
C VAL A 481 6.89 4.10 -28.48
N TRP A 482 6.03 4.83 -27.77
CA TRP A 482 4.73 4.36 -27.31
C TRP A 482 3.80 3.87 -28.45
N ARG A 483 3.89 4.47 -29.65
CA ARG A 483 3.12 4.05 -30.83
C ARG A 483 3.74 2.86 -31.55
N THR A 484 5.06 2.70 -31.48
CA THR A 484 5.83 1.68 -32.23
C THR A 484 6.32 0.52 -31.36
N ALA A 485 6.04 0.53 -30.04
CA ALA A 485 6.52 -0.42 -29.04
C ALA A 485 5.98 -1.83 -29.25
N LYS A 486 6.64 -2.55 -30.15
CA LYS A 486 6.51 -3.99 -30.37
C LYS A 486 6.71 -4.74 -29.05
N LEU A 487 5.65 -5.36 -28.53
CA LEU A 487 5.73 -6.19 -27.32
C LEU A 487 6.60 -7.43 -27.54
N ASP A 488 6.72 -7.87 -28.79
CA ASP A 488 7.64 -8.89 -29.31
C ASP A 488 9.13 -8.48 -29.28
N PHE A 489 9.46 -7.23 -28.91
CA PHE A 489 10.84 -6.78 -28.68
C PHE A 489 11.54 -7.56 -27.54
N LEU A 490 10.76 -7.99 -26.55
CA LEU A 490 11.18 -8.92 -25.48
C LEU A 490 10.40 -10.24 -25.67
N PRO A 491 10.73 -11.05 -26.69
CA PRO A 491 9.84 -12.08 -27.26
C PRO A 491 9.44 -13.21 -26.29
N ASN A 492 10.12 -13.32 -25.15
CA ASN A 492 9.96 -14.40 -24.18
C ASN A 492 9.36 -13.93 -22.85
N ILE A 493 9.02 -12.64 -22.70
CA ILE A 493 8.16 -12.21 -21.59
C ILE A 493 6.72 -12.63 -21.97
N PRO A 494 5.99 -13.36 -21.11
CA PRO A 494 4.62 -13.75 -21.41
C PRO A 494 3.79 -12.54 -21.81
N ALA A 495 3.01 -12.65 -22.88
CA ALA A 495 2.24 -11.54 -23.43
C ALA A 495 1.17 -10.97 -22.47
N GLY A 496 0.99 -11.55 -21.27
CA GLY A 496 0.18 -11.02 -20.17
C GLY A 496 0.96 -10.43 -18.98
N SER A 497 2.30 -10.37 -19.01
CA SER A 497 3.08 -9.82 -17.90
C SER A 497 2.94 -8.30 -17.79
N ILE A 498 2.62 -7.82 -16.59
CA ILE A 498 2.50 -6.41 -16.25
C ILE A 498 3.84 -5.65 -16.33
N SER A 499 4.99 -6.34 -16.29
CA SER A 499 6.33 -5.75 -16.40
C SER A 499 6.83 -5.59 -17.84
N ALA A 500 6.24 -6.30 -18.81
CA ALA A 500 6.74 -6.34 -20.20
C ALA A 500 6.73 -4.95 -20.85
N LEU A 501 5.58 -4.28 -20.79
CA LEU A 501 5.36 -2.99 -21.46
C LEU A 501 6.21 -1.85 -20.85
N PRO A 502 6.29 -1.67 -19.52
CA PRO A 502 7.22 -0.71 -18.90
C PRO A 502 8.68 -0.92 -19.33
N MET A 503 9.19 -2.16 -19.26
CA MET A 503 10.57 -2.46 -19.64
C MET A 503 10.82 -2.15 -21.12
N THR A 504 9.98 -2.64 -22.03
CA THR A 504 10.12 -2.40 -23.47
C THR A 504 10.15 -0.92 -23.81
N VAL A 505 9.20 -0.12 -23.26
CA VAL A 505 9.13 1.31 -23.56
C VAL A 505 10.35 2.06 -23.01
N MET A 506 10.76 1.81 -21.76
CA MET A 506 11.93 2.48 -21.18
C MET A 506 13.24 2.13 -21.92
N VAL A 507 13.42 0.87 -22.31
CA VAL A 507 14.59 0.44 -23.09
C VAL A 507 14.57 1.06 -24.49
N GLN A 508 13.44 1.04 -25.20
CA GLN A 508 13.35 1.66 -26.52
C GLN A 508 13.54 3.18 -26.47
N THR A 509 12.99 3.87 -25.46
CA THR A 509 13.29 5.28 -25.21
C THR A 509 14.78 5.50 -24.97
N SER A 510 15.48 4.62 -24.23
CA SER A 510 16.93 4.75 -24.04
C SER A 510 17.73 4.66 -25.35
N ILE A 511 17.32 3.74 -26.24
CA ILE A 511 17.94 3.51 -27.54
C ILE A 511 17.73 4.71 -28.47
N GLU A 512 16.49 5.23 -28.57
CA GLU A 512 16.18 6.41 -29.39
C GLU A 512 16.90 7.68 -28.90
N LEU A 513 17.06 7.84 -27.58
CA LEU A 513 17.87 8.91 -27.00
C LEU A 513 19.39 8.69 -27.17
N LYS A 514 19.82 7.53 -27.67
CA LYS A 514 21.23 7.10 -27.80
C LYS A 514 22.00 7.12 -26.46
N LEU A 515 21.31 6.83 -25.36
CA LEU A 515 21.87 6.77 -24.01
C LEU A 515 21.77 5.35 -23.47
N ASN A 516 22.85 4.82 -22.91
CA ASN A 516 22.79 3.52 -22.24
C ASN A 516 22.10 3.62 -20.86
N ILE A 517 21.62 2.48 -20.35
CA ILE A 517 20.86 2.39 -19.09
C ILE A 517 21.64 3.01 -17.91
N MET A 518 22.96 2.81 -17.85
CA MET A 518 23.80 3.38 -16.79
C MET A 518 23.93 4.90 -16.88
N THR A 519 24.07 5.46 -18.08
CA THR A 519 24.07 6.91 -18.30
C THR A 519 22.72 7.53 -17.93
N ILE A 520 21.60 6.90 -18.32
CA ILE A 520 20.27 7.36 -17.93
C ILE A 520 20.04 7.23 -16.42
N HIS A 521 20.52 6.16 -15.78
CA HIS A 521 20.42 6.01 -14.34
C HIS A 521 21.23 7.09 -13.60
N ALA A 522 22.47 7.36 -14.02
CA ALA A 522 23.29 8.42 -13.44
C ALA A 522 22.64 9.81 -13.58
N LEU A 523 22.10 10.13 -14.77
CA LEU A 523 21.30 11.35 -14.97
C LEU A 523 20.05 11.36 -14.08
N GLY A 524 19.38 10.21 -13.93
CA GLY A 524 18.22 10.05 -13.06
C GLY A 524 18.53 10.32 -11.58
N GLN A 525 19.69 9.89 -11.07
CA GLN A 525 20.13 10.19 -9.71
C GLN A 525 20.41 11.68 -9.53
N ILE A 526 21.10 12.33 -10.49
CA ILE A 526 21.33 13.78 -10.48
C ILE A 526 20.00 14.55 -10.46
N CYS A 527 19.02 14.12 -11.28
CA CYS A 527 17.68 14.70 -11.25
C CYS A 527 16.97 14.51 -9.90
N ILE A 528 17.12 13.35 -9.24
CA ILE A 528 16.55 13.11 -7.91
C ILE A 528 17.18 14.04 -6.86
N ASP A 529 18.50 14.21 -6.88
CA ASP A 529 19.23 15.11 -5.98
C ASP A 529 18.80 16.58 -6.14
N ASP A 530 18.50 17.01 -7.38
CA ASP A 530 17.93 18.33 -7.70
C ASP A 530 16.39 18.41 -7.54
N ASN A 531 15.76 17.42 -6.89
CA ASN A 531 14.30 17.32 -6.64
C ASN A 531 13.43 17.37 -7.92
N GLN A 532 13.92 16.75 -9.00
CA GLN A 532 13.21 16.56 -10.27
C GLN A 532 12.75 15.11 -10.44
N HIS A 533 11.91 14.86 -11.45
CA HIS A 533 11.42 13.51 -11.76
C HIS A 533 12.53 12.62 -12.34
N CYS A 534 12.68 11.42 -11.79
CA CYS A 534 13.54 10.36 -12.33
C CYS A 534 13.05 9.87 -13.70
N PHE A 535 13.95 9.28 -14.51
CA PHE A 535 13.64 8.80 -15.86
C PHE A 535 12.35 7.94 -15.99
N PRO A 536 12.08 6.93 -15.13
CA PRO A 536 10.84 6.14 -15.22
C PRO A 536 9.58 6.98 -15.04
N ALA A 537 9.63 8.04 -14.21
CA ALA A 537 8.52 8.95 -13.99
C ALA A 537 8.32 9.90 -15.19
N LEU A 538 9.40 10.38 -15.80
CA LEU A 538 9.34 11.17 -17.03
C LEU A 538 8.74 10.35 -18.19
N VAL A 539 9.20 9.11 -18.39
CA VAL A 539 8.64 8.20 -19.40
C VAL A 539 7.17 7.89 -19.10
N PHE A 540 6.82 7.55 -17.86
CA PHE A 540 5.43 7.27 -17.46
C PHE A 540 4.49 8.47 -17.73
N GLN A 541 4.89 9.68 -17.35
CA GLN A 541 4.12 10.90 -17.63
C GLN A 541 3.97 11.17 -19.13
N ALA A 542 5.03 11.00 -19.91
CA ALA A 542 4.99 11.19 -21.36
C ALA A 542 4.12 10.12 -22.06
N VAL A 543 4.16 8.86 -21.60
CA VAL A 543 3.22 7.82 -22.04
C VAL A 543 1.79 8.17 -21.68
N GLN A 544 1.51 8.67 -20.48
CA GLN A 544 0.16 9.10 -20.06
C GLN A 544 -0.38 10.23 -20.96
N LYS A 545 0.46 11.22 -21.30
CA LYS A 545 0.14 12.28 -22.27
C LYS A 545 -0.06 11.74 -23.70
N ALA A 546 0.66 10.69 -24.10
CA ALA A 546 0.54 10.09 -25.43
C ALA A 546 -0.73 9.23 -25.56
N ALA A 547 -0.99 8.37 -24.57
CA ALA A 547 -2.14 7.47 -24.50
C ALA A 547 -3.49 8.21 -24.44
N THR A 548 -3.53 9.39 -23.80
CA THR A 548 -4.72 10.25 -23.79
C THR A 548 -4.99 10.94 -25.13
N LYS A 549 -3.95 11.19 -25.95
CA LYS A 549 -4.07 11.80 -27.28
C LYS A 549 -4.35 10.78 -28.39
N SER A 550 -3.84 9.55 -28.26
CA SER A 550 -4.02 8.48 -29.25
C SER A 550 -4.08 7.12 -28.55
N PRO A 551 -5.30 6.64 -28.23
CA PRO A 551 -5.49 5.31 -27.67
C PRO A 551 -5.09 4.21 -28.68
N ASN A 552 -4.32 3.23 -28.24
CA ASN A 552 -3.92 2.05 -29.02
C ASN A 552 -4.08 0.77 -28.18
N GLU A 553 -3.69 -0.40 -28.71
CA GLU A 553 -3.80 -1.67 -27.98
C GLU A 553 -3.00 -1.67 -26.66
N HIS A 554 -1.86 -0.97 -26.63
CA HIS A 554 -1.05 -0.82 -25.43
C HIS A 554 -1.74 0.02 -24.35
N THR A 555 -2.62 0.96 -24.72
CA THR A 555 -3.33 1.86 -23.78
C THR A 555 -4.11 1.10 -22.69
N ARG A 556 -4.81 0.00 -23.05
CA ARG A 556 -5.52 -0.83 -22.06
C ARG A 556 -4.57 -1.48 -21.05
N ARG A 557 -3.36 -1.84 -21.48
CA ARG A 557 -2.33 -2.43 -20.60
C ARG A 557 -1.65 -1.38 -19.75
N PHE A 558 -1.41 -0.18 -20.29
CA PHE A 558 -0.82 0.94 -19.54
C PHE A 558 -1.68 1.38 -18.36
N PHE A 559 -3.00 1.50 -18.54
CA PHE A 559 -3.91 1.82 -17.43
C PHE A 559 -3.94 0.75 -16.33
N ASN A 560 -3.50 -0.48 -16.62
CA ASN A 560 -3.31 -1.54 -15.63
C ASN A 560 -1.90 -1.53 -14.98
N THR A 561 -1.02 -0.59 -15.34
CA THR A 561 0.33 -0.44 -14.77
C THR A 561 0.47 0.91 -14.06
N ASN A 562 0.84 0.90 -12.78
CA ASN A 562 1.11 2.12 -12.03
C ASN A 562 2.60 2.55 -12.14
N LEU A 563 2.91 3.80 -11.80
CA LEU A 563 4.28 4.33 -11.80
C LEU A 563 5.26 3.46 -10.98
N LEU A 564 4.81 2.81 -9.91
CA LEU A 564 5.65 1.91 -9.11
C LEU A 564 6.13 0.70 -9.91
N THR A 565 5.28 0.14 -10.76
CA THR A 565 5.64 -0.95 -11.69
C THR A 565 6.74 -0.48 -12.65
N TRP A 566 6.65 0.75 -13.15
CA TRP A 566 7.68 1.35 -14.02
C TRP A 566 9.00 1.59 -13.29
N LYS A 567 8.98 2.12 -12.06
CA LYS A 567 10.18 2.28 -11.23
C LYS A 567 10.85 0.91 -10.95
N TYR A 568 10.09 -0.08 -10.50
CA TYR A 568 10.59 -1.45 -10.27
C TYR A 568 11.21 -2.07 -11.52
N CYS A 569 10.56 -1.92 -12.68
CA CYS A 569 11.08 -2.39 -13.96
C CYS A 569 12.42 -1.72 -14.33
N TRP A 570 12.58 -0.44 -14.01
CA TRP A 570 13.83 0.28 -14.24
C TRP A 570 14.93 -0.14 -13.28
N ASP A 571 14.63 -0.29 -11.99
CA ASP A 571 15.60 -0.72 -11.00
C ASP A 571 16.16 -2.12 -11.33
N ALA A 572 15.30 -3.04 -11.81
CA ALA A 572 15.73 -4.35 -12.31
C ALA A 572 16.61 -4.27 -13.58
N LEU A 573 16.31 -3.35 -14.50
CA LEU A 573 17.15 -3.09 -15.68
C LEU A 573 18.53 -2.55 -15.29
N VAL A 574 18.59 -1.68 -14.28
CA VAL A 574 19.83 -1.06 -13.77
C VAL A 574 20.66 -2.06 -12.96
N GLU A 575 20.05 -2.81 -12.06
CA GLU A 575 20.72 -3.86 -11.28
C GLU A 575 21.40 -4.86 -12.21
N ARG A 576 20.74 -5.22 -13.32
CA ARG A 576 21.33 -6.10 -14.33
C ARG A 576 22.43 -5.42 -15.15
N ALA A 577 22.27 -4.16 -15.55
CA ALA A 577 23.31 -3.41 -16.25
C ALA A 577 24.60 -3.26 -15.41
N LEU A 578 24.45 -3.12 -14.08
CA LEU A 578 25.57 -3.13 -13.13
C LEU A 578 26.32 -4.45 -13.05
N GLN A 579 25.69 -5.59 -13.38
CA GLN A 579 26.32 -6.91 -13.38
C GLN A 579 27.19 -7.15 -14.63
N PHE A 580 27.04 -6.35 -15.69
CA PHE A 580 27.83 -6.45 -16.94
C PHE A 580 28.43 -5.10 -17.36
N PRO A 581 29.34 -4.52 -16.54
CA PRO A 581 29.95 -3.23 -16.84
C PRO A 581 30.75 -3.29 -18.15
N GLY A 582 30.41 -2.40 -19.09
CA GLY A 582 31.05 -2.30 -20.40
C GLY A 582 30.33 -3.03 -21.55
N ALA A 583 29.22 -3.73 -21.27
CA ALA A 583 28.34 -4.25 -22.31
C ALA A 583 27.63 -3.12 -23.06
N ASP A 584 27.54 -3.24 -24.39
CA ASP A 584 26.63 -2.41 -25.19
C ASP A 584 25.17 -2.60 -24.71
N VAL A 585 24.30 -1.61 -24.94
CA VAL A 585 22.87 -1.68 -24.61
C VAL A 585 22.25 -2.95 -25.18
N ASN A 586 22.60 -3.29 -26.42
CA ASN A 586 22.12 -4.49 -27.08
C ASN A 586 22.61 -5.77 -26.39
N GLN A 587 23.87 -5.83 -25.93
CA GLN A 587 24.41 -6.97 -25.17
C GLN A 587 23.75 -7.11 -23.80
N SER A 588 23.47 -6.00 -23.11
CA SER A 588 22.78 -5.99 -21.81
C SER A 588 21.34 -6.50 -21.95
N VAL A 589 20.64 -6.07 -23.01
CA VAL A 589 19.29 -6.54 -23.37
C VAL A 589 19.30 -8.03 -23.76
N GLU A 590 20.33 -8.51 -24.46
CA GLU A 590 20.44 -9.92 -24.86
C GLU A 590 20.81 -10.83 -23.67
N ALA A 591 21.60 -10.34 -22.71
CA ALA A 591 21.86 -11.02 -21.44
C ALA A 591 20.60 -11.11 -20.57
N LEU A 592 19.77 -10.06 -20.52
CA LEU A 592 18.44 -10.09 -19.91
C LEU A 592 17.52 -11.11 -20.59
N ARG A 593 17.50 -11.14 -21.93
CA ARG A 593 16.69 -12.08 -22.74
C ARG A 593 16.99 -13.54 -22.41
N ASN A 594 18.26 -13.89 -22.18
CA ASN A 594 18.67 -15.27 -21.91
C ASN A 594 18.31 -15.77 -20.50
N ASP A 595 18.27 -14.89 -19.50
CA ASP A 595 17.95 -15.26 -18.11
C ASP A 595 16.44 -15.36 -17.85
N PHE A 596 15.62 -14.49 -18.47
CA PHE A 596 14.15 -14.61 -18.38
C PHE A 596 13.63 -15.95 -18.93
N ASN A 597 14.34 -16.56 -19.88
CA ASN A 597 14.05 -17.91 -20.38
C ASN A 597 14.16 -19.00 -19.29
N GLN A 598 14.92 -18.76 -18.22
CA GLN A 598 15.14 -19.71 -17.12
C GLN A 598 14.15 -19.50 -15.96
N LEU A 599 13.46 -18.35 -15.90
CA LEU A 599 12.64 -17.93 -14.75
C LEU A 599 11.12 -18.10 -14.96
N SER A 600 10.69 -18.87 -15.96
CA SER A 600 9.26 -19.09 -16.28
C SER A 600 8.56 -19.99 -15.25
N ILE A 601 8.13 -19.41 -14.12
CA ILE A 601 7.30 -20.06 -13.09
C ILE A 601 5.85 -19.52 -13.13
N SER A 602 4.91 -20.43 -12.83
CA SER A 602 3.45 -20.27 -12.80
C SER A 602 2.89 -18.93 -12.27
N PRO A 603 1.77 -18.40 -12.83
CA PRO A 603 1.23 -17.08 -12.54
C PRO A 603 0.42 -16.99 -11.22
N ASN A 604 0.95 -17.50 -10.11
CA ASN A 604 0.33 -17.37 -8.78
C ASN A 604 1.10 -16.35 -7.91
N PRO A 605 0.51 -15.21 -7.51
CA PRO A 605 1.15 -14.22 -6.64
C PRO A 605 1.60 -14.76 -5.27
N ASP A 606 0.83 -15.67 -4.67
CA ASP A 606 1.20 -16.28 -3.37
C ASP A 606 2.36 -17.27 -3.50
N ALA A 607 2.52 -17.87 -4.69
CA ALA A 607 3.71 -18.67 -4.99
C ALA A 607 4.96 -17.78 -5.09
N LEU A 608 4.85 -16.53 -5.52
CA LEU A 608 5.98 -15.61 -5.64
C LEU A 608 6.54 -15.22 -4.25
N LEU A 609 5.67 -14.93 -3.28
CA LEU A 609 6.05 -14.75 -1.87
C LEU A 609 6.67 -16.02 -1.26
N THR A 610 6.13 -17.20 -1.59
CA THR A 610 6.64 -18.49 -1.10
C THR A 610 8.00 -18.85 -1.71
N VAL A 611 8.19 -18.60 -3.00
CA VAL A 611 9.46 -18.82 -3.73
C VAL A 611 10.54 -17.86 -3.24
N LEU A 612 10.23 -16.58 -3.01
CA LEU A 612 11.19 -15.63 -2.41
C LEU A 612 11.61 -16.07 -1.00
N SER A 613 10.68 -16.60 -0.19
CA SER A 613 11.01 -17.17 1.12
C SER A 613 11.87 -18.44 1.03
N ALA A 614 11.71 -19.26 -0.01
CA ALA A 614 12.51 -20.46 -0.22
C ALA A 614 13.92 -20.11 -0.76
N MET A 615 14.02 -19.20 -1.72
CA MET A 615 15.29 -18.72 -2.28
C MET A 615 16.16 -18.03 -1.20
N SER A 616 15.54 -17.29 -0.28
CA SER A 616 16.22 -16.73 0.90
C SER A 616 16.82 -17.83 1.79
N GLN A 617 16.12 -18.94 2.03
CA GLN A 617 16.65 -20.06 2.83
C GLN A 617 17.75 -20.86 2.11
N GLU A 618 17.63 -21.06 0.80
CA GLU A 618 18.65 -21.75 -0.01
C GLU A 618 19.95 -20.92 -0.11
N ALA A 619 19.82 -19.60 -0.28
CA ALA A 619 20.96 -18.67 -0.27
C ALA A 619 21.63 -18.61 1.13
N LEU A 620 20.85 -18.63 2.20
CA LEU A 620 21.36 -18.70 3.58
C LEU A 620 22.10 -20.01 3.86
N ARG A 621 21.67 -21.12 3.25
CA ARG A 621 22.34 -22.42 3.34
C ARG A 621 23.70 -22.40 2.63
N SER A 622 23.73 -21.98 1.37
CA SER A 622 24.97 -21.82 0.60
C SER A 622 25.94 -20.82 1.26
N SER A 623 25.43 -19.73 1.83
CA SER A 623 26.26 -18.73 2.53
C SER A 623 26.87 -19.28 3.83
N LYS A 624 26.13 -20.08 4.61
CA LYS A 624 26.65 -20.75 5.81
C LYS A 624 27.70 -21.81 5.49
N GLU A 625 27.54 -22.54 4.39
CA GLU A 625 28.53 -23.52 3.93
C GLU A 625 29.83 -22.83 3.46
N ALA A 626 29.75 -21.63 2.87
CA ALA A 626 30.92 -20.83 2.50
C ALA A 626 31.65 -20.13 3.68
N LEU A 627 30.93 -19.78 4.76
CA LEU A 627 31.48 -19.03 5.90
C LEU A 627 32.28 -19.88 6.92
N VAL A 628 32.34 -21.20 6.74
CA VAL A 628 33.15 -22.10 7.58
C VAL A 628 34.62 -22.13 7.14
N GLU A 629 34.94 -21.68 5.93
CA GLU A 629 36.31 -21.70 5.38
C GLU A 629 36.88 -20.31 5.03
N GLN A 630 37.15 -19.45 6.03
CA GLN A 630 38.33 -18.56 6.00
C GLN A 630 38.62 -17.83 7.34
N PRO A 631 39.90 -17.60 7.71
CA PRO A 631 40.27 -16.81 8.88
C PRO A 631 40.45 -15.31 8.57
N SER A 632 40.14 -14.48 9.56
CA SER A 632 40.07 -13.01 9.46
C SER A 632 41.43 -12.29 9.53
N SER A 633 41.60 -11.24 8.71
CA SER A 633 42.56 -10.14 8.98
C SER A 633 41.98 -8.78 8.61
N SER A 634 41.93 -7.86 9.56
CA SER A 634 41.49 -6.47 9.37
C SER A 634 42.64 -5.54 8.96
N ASN A 635 42.37 -4.50 8.16
CA ASN A 635 43.11 -3.23 8.26
C ASN A 635 42.35 -2.05 7.62
N HIS A 636 42.70 -0.84 8.06
CA HIS A 636 42.13 0.46 7.67
C HIS A 636 42.45 0.87 6.23
N VAL A 637 41.59 1.72 5.65
CA VAL A 637 41.91 2.58 4.50
C VAL A 637 41.41 4.00 4.76
N GLU A 638 42.23 5.00 4.45
CA GLU A 638 41.96 6.43 4.63
C GLU A 638 41.21 7.05 3.43
N ALA A 639 40.56 8.20 3.64
CA ALA A 639 39.83 8.92 2.60
C ALA A 639 40.73 9.90 1.83
N ALA A 640 40.60 9.93 0.50
CA ALA A 640 41.27 10.87 -0.41
C ALA A 640 40.36 12.06 -0.80
N PRO A 641 40.92 13.23 -1.19
CA PRO A 641 40.17 14.49 -1.23
C PRO A 641 39.34 14.72 -2.51
N GLY A 642 38.26 15.50 -2.37
CA GLY A 642 37.26 15.72 -3.41
C GLY A 642 37.66 16.69 -4.53
N TRP A 643 37.06 16.49 -5.71
CA TRP A 643 37.22 17.32 -6.89
C TRP A 643 36.24 18.50 -6.89
N SER A 644 36.67 19.68 -7.33
CA SER A 644 35.81 20.87 -7.32
C SER A 644 34.78 20.86 -8.46
N ARG A 645 33.60 21.46 -8.20
CA ARG A 645 32.46 21.60 -9.13
C ARG A 645 32.79 22.25 -10.48
N ARG A 646 33.95 22.91 -10.61
CA ARG A 646 34.42 23.54 -11.85
C ARG A 646 35.26 22.59 -12.73
N GLY A 647 36.02 21.68 -12.12
CA GLY A 647 36.83 20.69 -12.86
C GLY A 647 35.98 19.64 -13.57
N LEU A 648 34.87 19.22 -12.95
CA LEU A 648 33.91 18.29 -13.55
C LEU A 648 33.27 18.85 -14.84
N ARG A 649 32.89 20.14 -14.88
CA ARG A 649 32.32 20.74 -16.10
C ARG A 649 33.30 20.75 -17.26
N GLN A 650 34.57 21.04 -17.01
CA GLN A 650 35.56 21.09 -18.07
C GLN A 650 35.83 19.71 -18.69
N ALA A 651 35.83 18.65 -17.87
CA ALA A 651 35.90 17.27 -18.37
C ALA A 651 34.71 16.87 -19.27
N PHE A 652 33.51 17.41 -19.04
CA PHE A 652 32.35 17.19 -19.93
C PHE A 652 32.55 17.86 -21.30
N ASP A 653 33.09 19.09 -21.33
CA ASP A 653 33.36 19.82 -22.57
C ASP A 653 34.51 19.20 -23.38
N ASP A 654 35.41 18.44 -22.74
CA ASP A 654 36.52 17.73 -23.38
C ASP A 654 36.08 16.37 -23.96
N ILE A 655 35.32 15.56 -23.19
CA ILE A 655 34.79 14.26 -23.66
C ILE A 655 33.88 14.41 -24.90
N GLY A 656 33.12 15.51 -24.97
CA GLY A 656 32.30 15.82 -26.15
C GLY A 656 33.09 16.16 -27.42
N ARG A 657 34.35 16.59 -27.30
CA ARG A 657 35.24 16.92 -28.42
C ARG A 657 36.00 15.70 -28.93
N ASP A 658 36.50 14.86 -28.04
CA ASP A 658 37.27 13.65 -28.43
C ASP A 658 36.42 12.62 -29.18
N ALA A 659 35.10 12.60 -28.92
CA ALA A 659 34.15 11.74 -29.65
C ALA A 659 33.93 12.12 -31.13
N GLN A 660 34.43 13.28 -31.59
CA GLN A 660 34.24 13.78 -32.96
C GLN A 660 35.53 13.87 -33.80
N HIS A 661 36.68 13.41 -33.30
CA HIS A 661 37.97 13.58 -34.00
C HIS A 661 38.68 12.28 -34.44
N ASN A 662 38.11 11.11 -34.15
CA ASN A 662 38.64 9.83 -34.61
C ASN A 662 38.02 9.33 -35.93
N GLU A 663 38.08 10.15 -36.98
CA GLU A 663 37.85 9.67 -38.36
C GLU A 663 38.62 10.47 -39.44
N ALA A 664 39.93 10.70 -39.24
CA ALA A 664 40.79 11.23 -40.31
C ALA A 664 42.28 10.80 -40.23
N THR A 665 42.71 10.07 -41.27
CA THR A 665 44.10 9.97 -41.81
C THR A 665 45.25 9.36 -40.99
N SER A 666 45.93 8.41 -41.63
CA SER A 666 47.20 7.80 -41.23
C SER A 666 48.43 8.53 -41.80
N THR A 667 49.48 8.74 -41.00
CA THR A 667 50.89 8.52 -41.45
C THR A 667 51.88 8.41 -40.28
N ILE A 668 52.86 7.51 -40.43
CA ILE A 668 54.06 7.24 -39.61
C ILE A 668 55.26 7.45 -40.59
N PRO A 669 56.50 7.90 -40.24
CA PRO A 669 57.33 7.66 -39.03
C PRO A 669 57.94 8.97 -38.40
N SER A 670 58.90 9.02 -37.45
CA SER A 670 59.94 8.09 -36.96
C SER A 670 60.43 8.33 -35.50
N SER A 671 61.00 7.27 -34.91
CA SER A 671 61.75 7.12 -33.63
C SER A 671 63.07 7.96 -33.52
N PRO A 672 63.91 7.89 -32.44
CA PRO A 672 63.75 7.54 -31.00
C PRO A 672 64.30 8.64 -30.03
N ASP A 673 64.16 8.48 -28.69
CA ASP A 673 65.31 8.26 -27.78
C ASP A 673 64.91 7.98 -26.31
N MET A 674 65.81 7.30 -25.57
CA MET A 674 65.76 7.09 -24.11
C MET A 674 66.24 8.39 -23.38
N ASP A 675 66.24 8.57 -22.05
CA ASP A 675 66.72 7.64 -21.02
C ASP A 675 66.59 8.21 -19.57
N LEU A 676 66.95 7.36 -18.59
CA LEU A 676 67.62 7.67 -17.30
C LEU A 676 66.88 8.10 -15.99
N PHE A 677 66.82 7.14 -15.03
CA PHE A 677 67.08 7.22 -13.55
C PHE A 677 66.15 8.12 -12.67
N THR A 678 66.05 8.09 -11.32
CA THR A 678 66.79 7.55 -10.12
C THR A 678 65.78 7.55 -8.91
N SER A 679 65.93 6.90 -7.74
CA SER A 679 66.78 5.81 -7.21
C SER A 679 66.27 5.26 -5.84
N GLU A 680 66.67 4.03 -5.54
CA GLU A 680 66.90 3.32 -4.26
C GLU A 680 67.05 4.08 -2.90
N ASP A 681 66.68 3.39 -1.80
CA ASP A 681 67.61 2.93 -0.72
C ASP A 681 66.93 1.81 0.12
N ARG A 682 67.46 0.58 0.27
CA ARG A 682 68.46 0.06 1.24
C ARG A 682 68.03 0.03 2.72
N ALA A 683 68.35 -1.00 3.55
CA ALA A 683 68.96 -2.32 3.30
C ALA A 683 69.01 -3.22 4.58
N ARG A 684 68.92 -4.55 4.41
CA ARG A 684 69.58 -5.64 5.22
C ARG A 684 69.17 -5.76 6.73
N ARG A 685 69.36 -6.90 7.45
CA ARG A 685 70.23 -8.08 7.25
C ARG A 685 69.72 -9.35 8.01
N ASN A 686 69.86 -10.53 7.36
CA ASN A 686 70.08 -11.92 7.83
C ASN A 686 69.58 -12.46 9.20
N ASN A 687 69.03 -13.67 9.20
CA ASN A 687 69.81 -14.90 9.49
C ASN A 687 69.12 -16.23 9.10
N ASP A 688 69.91 -17.21 8.66
CA ASP A 688 69.49 -18.55 8.26
C ASP A 688 69.39 -19.55 9.43
N VAL A 689 68.46 -20.51 9.33
CA VAL A 689 68.66 -21.89 9.83
C VAL A 689 68.05 -22.88 8.82
N LYS A 690 68.87 -23.85 8.36
CA LYS A 690 68.44 -24.97 7.50
C LYS A 690 68.31 -26.26 8.33
N VAL A 691 67.21 -26.99 8.18
CA VAL A 691 67.15 -28.47 8.33
C VAL A 691 66.14 -29.05 7.33
N THR A 692 66.42 -30.24 6.81
CA THR A 692 65.58 -31.11 5.94
C THR A 692 65.93 -32.58 6.27
N PRO A 693 65.25 -33.61 5.72
CA PRO A 693 63.80 -33.84 5.66
C PRO A 693 63.42 -35.30 6.04
N GLU A 694 62.17 -35.58 6.46
CA GLU A 694 61.61 -36.96 6.43
C GLU A 694 60.13 -37.00 6.01
N ARG A 695 59.73 -38.13 5.38
CA ARG A 695 58.37 -38.56 4.97
C ARG A 695 58.17 -39.99 5.51
N PRO A 696 56.98 -40.43 5.97
CA PRO A 696 55.83 -40.78 5.10
C PRO A 696 54.45 -40.41 5.75
N GLY A 697 53.26 -40.72 5.24
CA GLY A 697 52.81 -41.58 4.12
C GLY A 697 51.30 -41.41 3.79
N GLN A 698 50.81 -42.22 2.86
CA GLN A 698 49.51 -42.12 2.16
C GLN A 698 48.24 -42.20 3.04
N GLY A 699 47.17 -41.52 2.60
CA GLY A 699 45.80 -41.68 3.16
C GLY A 699 44.63 -41.09 2.34
N TRP A 700 44.88 -40.42 1.21
CA TRP A 700 43.87 -39.54 0.57
C TRP A 700 43.16 -40.08 -0.69
N ARG A 701 43.65 -41.15 -1.34
CA ARG A 701 43.01 -41.65 -2.58
C ARG A 701 41.73 -42.45 -2.34
N GLU A 702 41.68 -43.29 -1.31
CA GLU A 702 40.48 -44.09 -1.00
C GLU A 702 39.27 -43.23 -0.57
N VAL A 703 39.52 -42.05 0.01
CA VAL A 703 38.47 -41.08 0.35
C VAL A 703 37.87 -40.46 -0.93
N PHE A 704 38.72 -40.05 -1.87
CA PHE A 704 38.29 -39.41 -3.11
C PHE A 704 37.48 -40.36 -4.01
N ASP A 705 37.96 -41.60 -4.16
CA ASP A 705 37.30 -42.63 -4.98
C ASP A 705 35.98 -43.16 -4.39
N ASN A 706 35.69 -42.88 -3.11
CA ASN A 706 34.39 -43.13 -2.48
C ASN A 706 33.40 -41.97 -2.65
N VAL A 707 33.89 -40.72 -2.66
CA VAL A 707 33.05 -39.53 -2.90
C VAL A 707 32.56 -39.51 -4.35
N VAL A 708 33.45 -39.77 -5.32
CA VAL A 708 33.10 -39.78 -6.77
C VAL A 708 32.03 -40.83 -7.08
N ARG A 709 32.14 -42.06 -6.54
CA ARG A 709 31.11 -43.11 -6.70
C ARG A 709 29.76 -42.75 -6.07
N LYS A 710 29.74 -41.95 -5.01
CA LYS A 710 28.49 -41.55 -4.33
C LYS A 710 27.76 -40.45 -5.10
N ILE A 711 28.50 -39.54 -5.74
CA ILE A 711 27.94 -38.49 -6.60
C ILE A 711 27.27 -39.08 -7.85
N GLN A 712 27.91 -40.03 -8.52
CA GLN A 712 27.35 -40.66 -9.74
C GLN A 712 26.02 -41.39 -9.49
N SER A 713 25.80 -41.95 -8.30
CA SER A 713 24.53 -42.64 -7.97
C SER A 713 23.29 -41.73 -7.90
N ASN A 714 23.45 -40.41 -7.76
CA ASN A 714 22.33 -39.46 -7.70
C ASN A 714 21.92 -38.93 -9.09
N GLU A 715 22.82 -38.89 -10.09
CA GLU A 715 22.44 -38.45 -11.44
C GLU A 715 21.46 -39.42 -12.12
N ASP A 716 21.62 -40.73 -11.90
CA ASP A 716 20.72 -41.74 -12.47
C ASP A 716 19.31 -41.67 -11.88
N VAL A 717 19.18 -41.36 -10.58
CA VAL A 717 17.86 -41.13 -9.94
C VAL A 717 17.18 -39.90 -10.53
N LEU A 718 17.93 -38.81 -10.73
CA LEU A 718 17.40 -37.58 -11.34
C LEU A 718 16.98 -37.81 -12.80
N ARG A 719 17.75 -38.58 -13.59
CA ARG A 719 17.39 -38.96 -14.97
C ARG A 719 16.13 -39.81 -15.04
N VAL A 720 15.96 -40.79 -14.14
CA VAL A 720 14.73 -41.59 -14.07
C VAL A 720 13.52 -40.71 -13.73
N PHE A 721 13.67 -39.78 -12.77
CA PHE A 721 12.59 -38.88 -12.37
C PHE A 721 12.17 -37.91 -13.49
N LEU A 722 13.14 -37.29 -14.18
CA LEU A 722 12.90 -36.41 -15.32
C LEU A 722 12.27 -37.15 -16.52
N THR A 723 12.68 -38.40 -16.76
CA THR A 723 12.10 -39.24 -17.82
C THR A 723 10.65 -39.60 -17.52
N ALA A 724 10.34 -39.97 -16.26
CA ALA A 724 8.98 -40.23 -15.83
C ALA A 724 8.07 -38.99 -15.95
N LEU A 725 8.58 -37.81 -15.53
CA LEU A 725 7.86 -36.55 -15.64
C LEU A 725 7.57 -36.17 -17.10
N PHE A 726 8.54 -36.38 -18.02
CA PHE A 726 8.36 -36.15 -19.46
C PHE A 726 7.27 -37.07 -20.06
N ILE A 727 7.27 -38.37 -19.70
CA ILE A 727 6.27 -39.34 -20.15
C ILE A 727 4.86 -38.94 -19.69
N VAL A 728 4.68 -38.58 -18.41
CA VAL A 728 3.38 -38.13 -17.88
C VAL A 728 2.89 -36.87 -18.59
N THR A 729 3.78 -35.89 -18.81
CA THR A 729 3.44 -34.63 -19.49
C THR A 729 3.03 -34.88 -20.94
N PHE A 730 3.74 -35.78 -21.65
CA PHE A 730 3.40 -36.18 -23.03
C PHE A 730 2.06 -36.93 -23.11
N MET A 731 1.75 -37.79 -22.14
CA MET A 731 0.44 -38.45 -22.05
C MET A 731 -0.70 -37.47 -21.81
N CYS A 732 -0.54 -36.50 -20.90
CA CYS A 732 -1.54 -35.46 -20.65
C CYS A 732 -1.81 -34.61 -21.91
N PHE A 733 -0.76 -34.25 -22.66
CA PHE A 733 -0.90 -33.54 -23.93
C PHE A 733 -1.71 -34.35 -24.96
N TRP A 734 -1.42 -35.64 -25.12
CA TRP A 734 -2.17 -36.52 -26.03
C TRP A 734 -3.64 -36.69 -25.63
N LEU A 735 -3.94 -36.80 -24.33
CA LEU A 735 -5.32 -36.86 -23.83
C LEU A 735 -6.08 -35.56 -24.11
N ALA A 736 -5.44 -34.39 -23.97
CA ALA A 736 -6.04 -33.11 -24.32
C ALA A 736 -6.33 -32.99 -25.84
N VAL A 737 -5.40 -33.42 -26.69
CA VAL A 737 -5.61 -33.47 -28.15
C VAL A 737 -6.73 -34.43 -28.53
N LEU A 738 -6.82 -35.59 -27.87
CA LEU A 738 -7.90 -36.56 -28.08
C LEU A 738 -9.26 -35.98 -27.67
N ALA A 739 -9.34 -35.34 -26.50
CA ALA A 739 -10.54 -34.67 -26.02
C ALA A 739 -11.00 -33.56 -26.98
N TRP A 740 -10.09 -32.73 -27.47
CA TRP A 740 -10.38 -31.68 -28.45
C TRP A 740 -10.94 -32.25 -29.76
N ARG A 741 -10.36 -33.37 -30.25
CA ARG A 741 -10.89 -34.07 -31.44
C ARG A 741 -12.26 -34.69 -31.20
N LEU A 742 -12.53 -35.24 -30.01
CA LEU A 742 -13.85 -35.77 -29.65
C LEU A 742 -14.91 -34.67 -29.54
N ILE A 743 -14.55 -33.49 -29.01
CA ILE A 743 -15.43 -32.31 -28.98
C ILE A 743 -15.74 -31.83 -30.40
N GLY A 744 -14.75 -31.78 -31.29
CA GLY A 744 -14.95 -31.45 -32.71
C GLY A 744 -15.84 -32.45 -33.44
N LEU A 745 -15.69 -33.75 -33.16
CA LEU A 745 -16.54 -34.82 -33.70
C LEU A 745 -17.98 -34.74 -33.16
N ALA A 746 -18.16 -34.44 -31.88
CA ALA A 746 -19.49 -34.24 -31.29
C ALA A 746 -20.18 -33.01 -31.90
N TRP A 747 -19.46 -31.91 -32.14
CA TRP A 747 -19.99 -30.72 -32.82
C TRP A 747 -20.40 -31.01 -34.27
N PHE A 748 -19.60 -31.81 -35.00
CA PHE A 748 -19.89 -32.22 -36.38
C PHE A 748 -21.04 -33.24 -36.49
N LEU A 749 -21.38 -33.96 -35.40
CA LEU A 749 -22.54 -34.87 -35.32
C LEU A 749 -23.83 -34.18 -34.83
N VAL A 750 -23.74 -32.91 -34.42
CA VAL A 750 -24.87 -32.06 -34.00
C VAL A 750 -25.26 -31.06 -35.10
N GLN A 751 -24.41 -30.91 -36.12
CA GLN A 751 -24.72 -30.29 -37.43
C GLN A 751 -25.39 -31.32 -38.36
#